data_AF-A0A812Q0T1-F1
#
_entry.id   AF-A0A812Q0T1-F1
#
_cell.length_a   1.000
_cell.length_b   1.000
_cell.length_c   1.000
_cell.angle_alpha   90.00
_cell.angle_beta   90.00
_cell.angle_gamma   90.00
#
_symmetry.space_group_name_H-M   'P 1'
#
loop_
_entity.id
_entity.type
_entity.pdbx_description
1 polymer ?
#
loop_
_entity_poly.entity_id
_entity_poly.type
_entity_poly.pdbx_seq_one_letter_code
_entity_poly.pdbx_strand_id
1 'polypeptide(L)'
;MTTFDSVVKKMAHLSKFLARKDPKDRLLKSCFSGPITQHLQQKEIKAFQVKLNTSRRGSIAVCVSELLKVEAALRYAWDSEKYGSSRPGDAAAQHGSSVDLSIVNDAISDPDFWGNLHMLESLARVIQGCLTWIEGCPCHWELWDIKDLEFPKDVQAVWRACPVRGCRAPEIAEGALKRLLLDLSNKRASELLTTLPRELSPESRALLLQEFERARSHLVFIVNLRLDHLRKPPWCVFGCAHPSANVRKRFLRTCLQIPADTPLVAELQERSMREQVLQFLDDEADLDALPLLAKFLGRLYFCPVAERAVEGDHAQVHKKIALARNHTAAYVSLARRMRSIRDAIAADPNMLDTLAGYHDQVHSGPRALQALGLAHHPSAAYIKHYRDPMQLKIIYHCDPATMFQPALKIVSPDPPTQPPHAKALLPPPDEGQSQDPQASQRPEMLPLRRIIGKKAGPALMPPAADSTDQVAAAAETLQLERPTACEPDSVLRHYILQAMSVMLEENTGAVDSAYSVPFAEEALRSLGFVSLVNSEKDESRERSLDLNRMAMRGHVFLQLVRKALGRVVLPEATGLNQHDWAVNFLEVQGVHEITDASYEVNVGSSPICLTSLEQNLTPVVLSLEALPLESLLGLRLWKQRPRLHYKFVAPDMNADDAKLYASTACESLLPDLLAGGPFSLQGQDSMYRDKSKLLGLLLSQGFVLKTNMEVGP
;
A
#
# COMPACT_ATOMS: atom_id res chain seq x y z
N MET A 1 25.52 7.86 -12.41
CA MET A 1 24.09 7.77 -12.03
C MET A 1 23.70 9.00 -11.23
N THR A 2 22.59 9.63 -11.59
CA THR A 2 22.04 10.76 -10.85
C THR A 2 21.34 10.24 -9.60
N THR A 3 21.76 10.67 -8.41
CA THR A 3 21.12 10.29 -7.15
C THR A 3 19.79 11.03 -6.97
N PHE A 4 18.87 10.47 -6.16
CA PHE A 4 17.61 11.15 -5.82
C PHE A 4 17.85 12.55 -5.24
N ASP A 5 18.84 12.71 -4.36
CA ASP A 5 19.20 14.02 -3.79
C ASP A 5 19.67 15.02 -4.85
N SER A 6 20.40 14.55 -5.86
CA SER A 6 20.81 15.37 -7.00
C SER A 6 19.60 15.83 -7.82
N VAL A 7 18.65 14.93 -8.11
CA VAL A 7 17.38 15.25 -8.80
C VAL A 7 16.59 16.28 -7.99
N VAL A 8 16.42 16.06 -6.67
CA VAL A 8 15.69 16.98 -5.79
C VAL A 8 16.38 18.35 -5.71
N LYS A 9 17.71 18.40 -5.67
CA LYS A 9 18.47 19.65 -5.70
C LYS A 9 18.25 20.42 -7.01
N LYS A 10 18.39 19.76 -8.15
CA LYS A 10 18.10 20.33 -9.49
C LYS A 10 16.67 20.87 -9.55
N MET A 11 15.70 20.08 -9.11
CA MET A 11 14.29 20.43 -9.04
C MET A 11 14.01 21.63 -8.12
N ALA A 12 14.68 21.73 -6.97
CA ALA A 12 14.56 22.86 -6.05
C ALA A 12 15.05 24.17 -6.68
N HIS A 13 16.19 24.13 -7.38
CA HIS A 13 16.73 25.29 -8.08
C HIS A 13 15.87 25.71 -9.26
N LEU A 14 15.44 24.75 -10.10
CA LEU A 14 14.60 25.01 -11.27
C LEU A 14 13.21 25.54 -10.87
N SER A 15 12.56 24.94 -9.87
CA SER A 15 11.26 25.45 -9.38
C SER A 15 11.38 26.86 -8.79
N LYS A 16 12.43 27.14 -8.02
CA LYS A 16 12.71 28.47 -7.46
C LYS A 16 13.02 29.50 -8.56
N PHE A 17 13.70 29.09 -9.64
CA PHE A 17 13.95 29.91 -10.82
C PHE A 17 12.64 30.34 -11.47
N LEU A 18 11.76 29.39 -11.79
CA LEU A 18 10.50 29.61 -12.50
C LEU A 18 9.43 30.32 -11.63
N ALA A 19 9.44 30.08 -10.31
CA ALA A 19 8.49 30.70 -9.39
C ALA A 19 8.77 32.19 -9.12
N ARG A 20 9.97 32.69 -9.43
CA ARG A 20 10.34 34.10 -9.21
C ARG A 20 10.01 34.93 -10.44
N LYS A 21 9.46 36.12 -10.22
CA LYS A 21 9.05 37.03 -11.29
C LYS A 21 10.23 37.47 -12.15
N ASP A 22 11.29 38.00 -11.56
CA ASP A 22 12.38 38.62 -12.34
C ASP A 22 13.16 37.62 -13.22
N PRO A 23 13.59 36.44 -12.71
CA PRO A 23 14.25 35.43 -13.55
C PRO A 23 13.33 34.90 -14.65
N LYS A 24 12.04 34.72 -14.35
CA LYS A 24 11.04 34.27 -15.31
C LYS A 24 10.77 35.31 -16.41
N ASP A 25 10.58 36.57 -16.05
CA ASP A 25 10.37 37.65 -17.03
C ASP A 25 11.60 37.83 -17.91
N ARG A 26 12.81 37.68 -17.33
CA ARG A 26 14.07 37.68 -18.09
C ARG A 26 14.13 36.50 -19.05
N LEU A 27 13.86 35.27 -18.59
CA LEU A 27 13.81 34.07 -19.42
C LEU A 27 12.91 34.29 -20.64
N LEU A 28 11.69 34.78 -20.41
CA LEU A 28 10.72 35.02 -21.47
C LEU A 28 11.18 36.09 -22.47
N LYS A 29 11.86 37.14 -22.00
CA LYS A 29 12.39 38.19 -22.88
C LYS A 29 13.62 37.77 -23.67
N SER A 30 14.53 37.01 -23.05
CA SER A 30 15.80 36.63 -23.70
C SER A 30 15.65 35.38 -24.55
N CYS A 31 15.17 34.29 -23.95
CA CYS A 31 15.16 32.95 -24.54
C CYS A 31 13.91 32.68 -25.38
N PHE A 32 12.80 33.37 -25.09
CA PHE A 32 11.52 33.20 -25.80
C PHE A 32 11.15 34.38 -26.73
N SER A 33 12.15 35.14 -27.19
CA SER A 33 11.93 36.30 -28.08
C SER A 33 11.58 35.92 -29.52
N GLY A 34 11.94 34.71 -29.97
CA GLY A 34 11.70 34.25 -31.33
C GLY A 34 10.22 33.97 -31.65
N PRO A 35 9.81 34.04 -32.94
CA PRO A 35 8.42 33.86 -33.35
C PRO A 35 7.87 32.47 -32.99
N ILE A 36 8.66 31.41 -33.15
CA ILE A 36 8.26 30.05 -32.78
C ILE A 36 8.10 29.91 -31.26
N THR A 37 9.06 30.44 -30.50
CA THR A 37 9.05 30.38 -29.03
C THR A 37 7.91 31.19 -28.40
N GLN A 38 7.33 32.16 -29.10
CA GLN A 38 6.16 32.90 -28.61
C GLN A 38 4.89 32.04 -28.55
N HIS A 39 4.76 31.07 -29.46
CA HIS A 39 3.64 30.14 -29.50
C HIS A 39 3.83 28.91 -28.60
N LEU A 40 5.08 28.61 -28.21
CA LEU A 40 5.39 27.47 -27.35
C LEU A 40 5.17 27.81 -25.87
N GLN A 41 4.02 27.36 -25.33
CA GLN A 41 3.73 27.20 -23.90
C GLN A 41 4.20 28.34 -22.95
N GLN A 42 4.24 29.59 -23.44
CA GLN A 42 4.57 30.73 -22.59
C GLN A 42 3.56 30.90 -21.45
N LYS A 43 2.32 30.46 -21.67
CA LYS A 43 1.24 30.54 -20.69
C LYS A 43 1.56 29.68 -19.47
N GLU A 44 2.06 28.47 -19.68
CA GLU A 44 2.44 27.51 -18.64
C GLU A 44 3.63 28.02 -17.84
N ILE A 45 4.68 28.52 -18.51
CA ILE A 45 5.84 29.14 -17.85
C ILE A 45 5.41 30.36 -17.02
N LYS A 46 4.59 31.25 -17.58
CA LYS A 46 4.04 32.43 -16.87
C LYS A 46 3.22 32.01 -15.65
N ALA A 47 2.39 30.99 -15.79
CA ALA A 47 1.54 30.45 -14.73
C ALA A 47 2.30 29.65 -13.65
N PHE A 48 3.55 29.24 -13.91
CA PHE A 48 4.34 28.48 -12.95
C PHE A 48 4.60 29.28 -11.66
N GLN A 49 4.15 28.73 -10.53
CA GLN A 49 4.28 29.33 -9.19
C GLN A 49 4.74 28.34 -8.10
N VAL A 50 4.97 27.07 -8.47
CA VAL A 50 5.27 26.03 -7.47
C VAL A 50 6.66 26.24 -6.87
N LYS A 51 6.70 26.22 -5.54
CA LYS A 51 7.95 26.21 -4.76
C LYS A 51 8.11 24.85 -4.12
N LEU A 52 9.18 24.15 -4.44
CA LEU A 52 9.48 22.87 -3.83
C LEU A 52 9.80 23.04 -2.34
N ASN A 53 9.13 22.24 -1.48
CA ASN A 53 9.48 22.12 -0.07
C ASN A 53 10.00 20.70 0.19
N THR A 54 11.31 20.54 0.26
CA THR A 54 11.97 19.24 0.42
C THR A 54 11.55 18.49 1.69
N SER A 55 11.06 19.19 2.73
CA SER A 55 10.51 18.55 3.94
C SER A 55 9.15 17.89 3.73
N ARG A 56 8.43 18.24 2.65
CA ARG A 56 7.08 17.73 2.35
C ARG A 56 7.10 16.94 1.05
N ARG A 57 7.08 15.60 1.16
CA ARG A 57 7.07 14.68 0.01
C ARG A 57 5.94 14.97 -0.99
N GLY A 58 4.75 15.36 -0.53
CA GLY A 58 3.65 15.75 -1.41
C GLY A 58 3.98 16.95 -2.31
N SER A 59 4.87 17.85 -1.89
CA SER A 59 5.30 18.97 -2.73
C SER A 59 6.24 18.55 -3.86
N ILE A 60 6.96 17.42 -3.71
CA ILE A 60 7.76 16.83 -4.78
C ILE A 60 6.84 16.40 -5.91
N ALA A 61 5.80 15.60 -5.62
CA ALA A 61 4.84 15.13 -6.62
C ALA A 61 4.20 16.31 -7.40
N VAL A 62 3.74 17.34 -6.70
CA VAL A 62 3.17 18.54 -7.33
C VAL A 62 4.21 19.27 -8.20
N CYS A 63 5.44 19.43 -7.69
CA CYS A 63 6.51 20.10 -8.43
C CYS A 63 6.91 19.33 -9.69
N VAL A 64 7.01 18.00 -9.61
CA VAL A 64 7.29 17.13 -10.76
C VAL A 64 6.26 17.35 -11.86
N SER A 65 4.97 17.23 -11.53
CA SER A 65 3.89 17.40 -12.51
C SER A 65 3.87 18.79 -13.14
N GLU A 66 4.14 19.86 -12.38
CA GLU A 66 4.20 21.21 -12.94
C GLU A 66 5.45 21.47 -13.78
N LEU A 67 6.59 20.85 -13.44
CA LEU A 67 7.81 20.98 -14.24
C LEU A 67 7.70 20.25 -15.59
N LEU A 68 7.09 19.06 -15.61
CA LEU A 68 6.88 18.32 -16.86
C LEU A 68 5.97 19.06 -17.84
N LYS A 69 5.03 19.90 -17.35
CA LYS A 69 4.21 20.77 -18.22
C LYS A 69 5.01 21.82 -18.99
N VAL A 70 6.20 22.18 -18.52
CA VAL A 70 7.06 23.20 -19.13
C VAL A 70 8.35 22.62 -19.72
N GLU A 71 8.53 21.30 -19.66
CA GLU A 71 9.75 20.61 -20.14
C GLU A 71 10.04 20.96 -21.60
N ALA A 72 9.09 20.71 -22.49
CA ALA A 72 9.29 20.88 -23.93
C ALA A 72 9.69 22.32 -24.29
N ALA A 73 9.02 23.30 -23.68
CA ALA A 73 9.31 24.71 -23.88
C ALA A 73 10.69 25.11 -23.34
N LEU A 74 11.06 24.62 -22.15
CA LEU A 74 12.36 24.90 -21.56
C LEU A 74 13.49 24.25 -22.37
N ARG A 75 13.39 22.97 -22.71
CA ARG A 75 14.41 22.25 -23.47
C ARG A 75 14.61 22.82 -24.88
N TYR A 76 13.53 23.34 -25.49
CA TYR A 76 13.61 23.94 -26.82
C TYR A 76 14.23 25.35 -26.81
N ALA A 77 13.79 26.22 -25.89
CA ALA A 77 14.12 27.64 -25.94
C ALA A 77 15.30 28.04 -25.04
N TRP A 78 15.66 27.22 -24.05
CA TRP A 78 16.70 27.57 -23.09
C TRP A 78 18.06 27.75 -23.77
N ASP A 79 18.71 28.86 -23.43
CA ASP A 79 20.03 29.25 -23.94
C ASP A 79 20.70 30.07 -22.83
N SER A 80 21.71 29.49 -22.20
CA SER A 80 22.39 30.08 -21.05
C SER A 80 23.18 31.34 -21.42
N GLU A 81 23.70 31.42 -22.65
CA GLU A 81 24.43 32.58 -23.15
C GLU A 81 23.48 33.75 -23.40
N LYS A 82 22.34 33.53 -24.08
CA LYS A 82 21.31 34.56 -24.28
C LYS A 82 20.73 35.03 -22.95
N TYR A 83 20.48 34.10 -22.03
CA TYR A 83 20.01 34.45 -20.70
C TYR A 83 21.04 35.31 -19.97
N GLY A 84 22.31 34.90 -19.94
CA GLY A 84 23.43 35.55 -19.24
C GLY A 84 23.78 36.95 -19.77
N SER A 85 23.79 37.13 -21.09
CA SER A 85 24.17 38.37 -21.78
C SER A 85 23.28 39.58 -21.46
N SER A 86 22.11 39.35 -20.89
CA SER A 86 21.09 40.39 -20.67
C SER A 86 21.36 41.35 -19.48
N ARG A 87 22.53 41.34 -18.81
CA ARG A 87 22.83 42.29 -17.72
C ARG A 87 24.34 42.60 -17.57
N PRO A 88 24.80 43.80 -17.96
CA PRO A 88 26.13 44.30 -17.61
C PRO A 88 26.26 44.99 -16.23
N GLY A 89 25.25 44.99 -15.32
CA GLY A 89 25.25 45.95 -14.19
C GLY A 89 24.74 45.51 -12.79
N ASP A 90 24.36 44.26 -12.54
CA ASP A 90 23.65 43.88 -11.30
C ASP A 90 24.43 42.98 -10.34
N ALA A 91 25.68 43.36 -10.04
CA ALA A 91 26.51 42.66 -9.05
C ALA A 91 26.04 42.84 -7.59
N ALA A 92 25.08 43.72 -7.30
CA ALA A 92 24.82 44.20 -5.94
C ALA A 92 23.70 43.48 -5.13
N ALA A 93 23.06 42.42 -5.63
CA ALA A 93 21.91 41.78 -4.95
C ALA A 93 22.17 40.34 -4.46
N GLN A 94 23.38 40.04 -3.98
CA GLN A 94 23.80 38.72 -3.46
C GLN A 94 23.51 38.50 -1.97
N HIS A 95 22.29 38.73 -1.48
CA HIS A 95 21.94 38.37 -0.11
C HIS A 95 20.89 37.25 -0.03
N GLY A 96 21.41 36.05 0.28
CA GLY A 96 20.71 35.00 1.05
C GLY A 96 19.84 33.99 0.33
N SER A 97 19.52 34.17 -0.96
CA SER A 97 18.67 33.21 -1.67
C SER A 97 18.87 33.23 -3.18
N SER A 98 20.10 33.33 -3.68
CA SER A 98 20.35 33.24 -5.12
C SER A 98 19.91 31.86 -5.66
N VAL A 99 19.46 31.84 -6.91
CA VAL A 99 19.26 30.62 -7.68
C VAL A 99 20.57 30.39 -8.39
N ASP A 100 21.19 29.23 -8.20
CA ASP A 100 22.38 28.86 -8.95
C ASP A 100 21.99 28.52 -10.39
N LEU A 101 22.41 29.37 -11.34
CA LEU A 101 22.08 29.23 -12.75
C LEU A 101 22.83 28.07 -13.42
N SER A 102 23.97 27.65 -12.88
CA SER A 102 24.69 26.48 -13.40
C SER A 102 23.85 25.22 -13.19
N ILE A 103 23.31 25.03 -11.97
CA ILE A 103 22.42 23.92 -11.64
C ILE A 103 21.13 23.96 -12.47
N VAL A 104 20.59 25.15 -12.77
CA VAL A 104 19.40 25.29 -13.63
C VAL A 104 19.72 24.87 -15.06
N ASN A 105 20.85 25.31 -15.62
CA ASN A 105 21.31 24.91 -16.94
C ASN A 105 21.50 23.39 -17.00
N ASP A 106 22.21 22.83 -16.03
CA ASP A 106 22.47 21.39 -15.92
C ASP A 106 21.19 20.57 -15.67
N ALA A 107 20.13 21.16 -15.15
CA ALA A 107 18.84 20.50 -15.02
C ALA A 107 18.09 20.49 -16.36
N ILE A 108 18.05 21.63 -17.05
CA ILE A 108 17.30 21.76 -18.31
C ILE A 108 17.94 20.90 -19.41
N SER A 109 19.27 20.86 -19.48
CA SER A 109 20.00 20.16 -20.54
C SER A 109 20.21 18.67 -20.29
N ASP A 110 19.95 18.16 -19.08
CA ASP A 110 20.22 16.76 -18.69
C ASP A 110 19.02 15.84 -18.98
N PRO A 111 19.12 14.89 -19.94
CA PRO A 111 18.04 13.94 -20.22
C PRO A 111 17.74 13.01 -19.05
N ASP A 112 18.74 12.64 -18.24
CA ASP A 112 18.55 11.77 -17.07
C ASP A 112 17.70 12.48 -16.00
N PHE A 113 17.86 13.79 -15.84
CA PHE A 113 17.03 14.59 -14.93
C PHE A 113 15.55 14.50 -15.33
N TRP A 114 15.22 14.75 -16.60
CA TRP A 114 13.84 14.67 -17.09
C TRP A 114 13.30 13.24 -17.07
N GLY A 115 14.12 12.24 -17.41
CA GLY A 115 13.77 10.83 -17.25
C GLY A 115 13.40 10.45 -15.81
N ASN A 116 14.15 10.97 -14.82
CA ASN A 116 13.81 10.81 -13.41
C ASN A 116 12.48 11.50 -13.05
N LEU A 117 12.21 12.70 -13.58
CA LEU A 117 10.93 13.38 -13.35
C LEU A 117 9.74 12.57 -13.92
N HIS A 118 9.86 12.00 -15.12
CA HIS A 118 8.83 11.13 -15.69
C HIS A 118 8.59 9.87 -14.85
N MET A 119 9.65 9.22 -14.38
CA MET A 119 9.54 8.06 -13.47
C MET A 119 8.84 8.46 -12.15
N LEU A 120 9.25 9.58 -11.53
CA LEU A 120 8.64 10.09 -10.32
C LEU A 120 7.17 10.51 -10.53
N GLU A 121 6.83 11.06 -11.70
CA GLU A 121 5.45 11.38 -12.05
C GLU A 121 4.59 10.13 -12.14
N SER A 122 5.09 9.08 -12.80
CA SER A 122 4.41 7.80 -12.90
C SER A 122 4.10 7.23 -11.50
N LEU A 123 5.07 7.24 -10.58
CA LEU A 123 4.85 6.83 -9.19
C LEU A 123 3.85 7.74 -8.45
N ALA A 124 3.99 9.06 -8.60
CA ALA A 124 3.09 10.03 -7.98
C ALA A 124 1.65 9.82 -8.44
N ARG A 125 1.44 9.50 -9.73
CA ARG A 125 0.12 9.22 -10.30
C ARG A 125 -0.46 7.89 -9.81
N VAL A 126 0.36 6.87 -9.52
CA VAL A 126 -0.10 5.64 -8.84
C VAL A 126 -0.63 5.99 -7.45
N ILE A 127 0.18 6.68 -6.64
CA ILE A 127 -0.19 7.07 -5.27
C ILE A 127 -1.43 7.96 -5.28
N GLN A 128 -1.48 8.96 -6.17
CA GLN A 128 -2.63 9.85 -6.31
C GLN A 128 -3.89 9.10 -6.72
N GLY A 129 -3.78 8.09 -7.59
CA GLY A 129 -4.91 7.23 -7.95
C GLY A 129 -5.45 6.45 -6.76
N CYS A 130 -4.56 5.84 -5.95
CA CYS A 130 -4.94 5.17 -4.71
C CYS A 130 -5.61 6.13 -3.71
N LEU A 131 -5.04 7.32 -3.48
CA LEU A 131 -5.62 8.33 -2.59
C LEU A 131 -6.99 8.79 -3.08
N THR A 132 -7.11 9.03 -4.39
CA THR A 132 -8.37 9.43 -5.02
C THR A 132 -9.44 8.35 -4.86
N TRP A 133 -9.06 7.08 -4.96
CA TRP A 133 -9.96 5.96 -4.69
C TRP A 133 -10.40 5.95 -3.23
N ILE A 134 -9.46 5.97 -2.29
CA ILE A 134 -9.73 5.93 -0.83
C ILE A 134 -10.66 7.09 -0.43
N GLU A 135 -10.42 8.30 -0.97
CA GLU A 135 -11.20 9.51 -0.69
C GLU A 135 -12.49 9.64 -1.51
N GLY A 136 -12.67 8.76 -2.50
CA GLY A 136 -13.89 8.65 -3.28
C GLY A 136 -15.00 7.97 -2.48
N CYS A 137 -16.11 7.70 -3.14
CA CYS A 137 -17.21 6.92 -2.57
C CYS A 137 -17.40 5.63 -3.37
N PRO A 138 -17.85 4.54 -2.72
CA PRO A 138 -18.14 3.29 -3.41
C PRO A 138 -19.25 3.42 -4.46
N CYS A 139 -20.22 4.31 -4.25
CA CYS A 139 -21.38 4.46 -5.14
C CYS A 139 -21.13 5.29 -6.42
N HIS A 140 -20.09 6.13 -6.48
CA HIS A 140 -19.79 6.96 -7.68
C HIS A 140 -18.38 6.74 -8.23
N TRP A 141 -17.67 5.71 -7.77
CA TRP A 141 -16.27 5.49 -8.18
C TRP A 141 -16.11 5.29 -9.69
N GLU A 142 -16.97 4.47 -10.29
CA GLU A 142 -16.89 4.14 -11.71
C GLU A 142 -17.07 5.38 -12.58
N LEU A 143 -17.82 6.38 -12.10
CA LEU A 143 -18.00 7.66 -12.78
C LEU A 143 -16.73 8.52 -12.70
N TRP A 144 -15.87 8.34 -11.69
CA TRP A 144 -14.59 9.06 -11.58
C TRP A 144 -13.52 8.51 -12.52
N ASP A 145 -13.60 7.23 -12.90
CA ASP A 145 -12.58 6.60 -13.74
C ASP A 145 -12.77 6.89 -15.25
N ILE A 146 -13.92 7.46 -15.63
CA ILE A 146 -14.18 7.91 -17.00
C ILE A 146 -13.48 9.26 -17.21
N LYS A 147 -12.18 9.20 -17.50
CA LYS A 147 -11.26 10.35 -17.61
C LYS A 147 -11.62 11.38 -18.69
N ASP A 148 -12.45 10.99 -19.65
CA ASP A 148 -12.80 11.84 -20.80
C ASP A 148 -14.12 12.58 -20.63
N LEU A 149 -14.86 12.32 -19.54
CA LEU A 149 -16.08 13.05 -19.22
C LEU A 149 -15.76 14.19 -18.25
N GLU A 150 -15.67 15.40 -18.78
CA GLU A 150 -15.76 16.60 -17.95
C GLU A 150 -17.19 16.69 -17.37
N PHE A 151 -17.40 16.11 -16.18
CA PHE A 151 -18.67 16.24 -15.49
C PHE A 151 -18.93 17.71 -15.13
N PRO A 152 -20.16 18.20 -15.28
CA PRO A 152 -20.54 19.54 -14.82
C PRO A 152 -20.14 19.75 -13.34
N LYS A 153 -19.74 20.98 -12.99
CA LYS A 153 -19.28 21.32 -11.64
C LYS A 153 -20.29 20.97 -10.56
N ASP A 154 -21.58 21.06 -10.87
CA ASP A 154 -22.67 20.75 -9.94
C ASP A 154 -22.74 19.25 -9.62
N VAL A 155 -22.53 18.39 -10.62
CA VAL A 155 -22.43 16.93 -10.43
C VAL A 155 -21.22 16.59 -9.56
N GLN A 156 -20.06 17.20 -9.83
CA GLN A 156 -18.89 17.04 -8.99
C GLN A 156 -19.11 17.54 -7.56
N ALA A 157 -19.89 18.60 -7.36
CA ALA A 157 -20.23 19.12 -6.05
C ALA A 157 -21.10 18.13 -5.27
N VAL A 158 -22.11 17.53 -5.92
CA VAL A 158 -22.94 16.47 -5.33
C VAL A 158 -22.09 15.27 -4.92
N TRP A 159 -21.18 14.79 -5.77
CA TRP A 159 -20.30 13.67 -5.43
C TRP A 159 -19.35 14.00 -4.28
N ARG A 160 -18.80 15.22 -4.24
CA ARG A 160 -17.96 15.67 -3.13
C ARG A 160 -18.71 15.73 -1.81
N ALA A 161 -20.04 15.90 -1.85
CA ALA A 161 -20.96 15.92 -0.72
C ALA A 161 -21.59 14.55 -0.41
N CYS A 162 -21.19 13.49 -1.13
CA CYS A 162 -21.71 12.15 -0.91
C CYS A 162 -21.46 11.70 0.54
N PRO A 163 -22.48 11.21 1.27
CA PRO A 163 -22.33 10.84 2.69
C PRO A 163 -21.46 9.61 2.92
N VAL A 164 -21.23 8.78 1.89
CA VAL A 164 -20.35 7.60 1.95
C VAL A 164 -18.96 7.88 1.35
N ARG A 165 -18.62 9.15 1.19
CA ARG A 165 -17.28 9.56 0.73
C ARG A 165 -16.24 9.22 1.79
N GLY A 166 -15.19 8.53 1.38
CA GLY A 166 -14.16 8.02 2.29
C GLY A 166 -14.58 6.77 3.05
N CYS A 167 -15.77 6.21 2.80
CA CYS A 167 -16.29 5.04 3.50
C CYS A 167 -16.09 3.78 2.65
N ARG A 168 -14.84 3.30 2.58
CA ARG A 168 -14.44 2.12 1.79
C ARG A 168 -13.83 0.98 2.61
N ALA A 169 -14.11 0.95 3.92
CA ALA A 169 -13.64 -0.14 4.77
C ALA A 169 -14.01 -1.54 4.23
N PRO A 170 -15.23 -1.77 3.69
CA PRO A 170 -15.59 -3.08 3.14
C PRO A 170 -14.74 -3.50 1.94
N GLU A 171 -14.48 -2.60 0.99
CA GLU A 171 -13.67 -2.86 -0.20
C GLU A 171 -12.19 -3.04 0.14
N ILE A 172 -11.68 -2.31 1.14
CA ILE A 172 -10.31 -2.51 1.63
C ILE A 172 -10.17 -3.87 2.32
N ALA A 173 -11.13 -4.26 3.16
CA ALA A 173 -11.15 -5.58 3.79
C ALA A 173 -11.19 -6.72 2.76
N GLU A 174 -11.85 -6.50 1.62
CA GLU A 174 -11.86 -7.44 0.49
C GLU A 174 -10.51 -7.52 -0.25
N GLY A 175 -9.73 -6.43 -0.25
CA GLY A 175 -8.45 -6.34 -0.96
C GLY A 175 -8.51 -5.52 -2.26
N ALA A 176 -9.59 -4.76 -2.49
CA ALA A 176 -9.77 -3.96 -3.71
C ALA A 176 -8.67 -2.91 -3.91
N LEU A 177 -8.18 -2.26 -2.84
CA LEU A 177 -7.10 -1.27 -2.96
C LEU A 177 -5.79 -1.89 -3.47
N LYS A 178 -5.47 -3.13 -3.07
CA LYS A 178 -4.29 -3.85 -3.55
C LYS A 178 -4.40 -4.10 -5.05
N ARG A 179 -5.56 -4.54 -5.53
CA ARG A 179 -5.83 -4.73 -6.97
C ARG A 179 -5.68 -3.43 -7.74
N LEU A 180 -6.32 -2.36 -7.26
CA LEU A 180 -6.19 -1.03 -7.85
C LEU A 180 -4.73 -0.57 -7.94
N LEU A 181 -3.95 -0.74 -6.87
CA LEU A 181 -2.53 -0.37 -6.86
C LEU A 181 -1.76 -1.08 -7.96
N LEU A 182 -1.99 -2.38 -8.14
CA LEU A 182 -1.33 -3.18 -9.18
C LEU A 182 -1.78 -2.73 -10.58
N ASP A 183 -3.07 -2.50 -10.79
CA ASP A 183 -3.62 -2.06 -12.07
C ASP A 183 -3.06 -0.68 -12.47
N LEU A 184 -3.06 0.26 -11.53
CA LEU A 184 -2.47 1.59 -11.73
C LEU A 184 -0.97 1.48 -12.02
N SER A 185 -0.25 0.64 -11.28
CA SER A 185 1.19 0.47 -11.48
C SER A 185 1.52 -0.12 -12.84
N ASN A 186 0.78 -1.14 -13.28
CA ASN A 186 0.95 -1.75 -14.60
C ASN A 186 0.66 -0.73 -15.72
N LYS A 187 -0.44 0.01 -15.59
CA LYS A 187 -0.77 1.10 -16.53
C LYS A 187 0.35 2.14 -16.61
N ARG A 188 0.89 2.57 -15.47
CA ARG A 188 1.97 3.57 -15.44
C ARG A 188 3.32 3.01 -15.90
N ALA A 189 3.60 1.72 -15.70
CA ALA A 189 4.77 1.08 -16.28
C ALA A 189 4.73 1.15 -17.82
N SER A 190 3.59 0.81 -18.42
CA SER A 190 3.39 0.88 -19.87
C SER A 190 3.47 2.31 -20.41
N GLU A 191 2.87 3.28 -19.72
CA GLU A 191 2.96 4.70 -20.11
C GLU A 191 4.38 5.27 -19.92
N LEU A 192 5.13 4.80 -18.91
CA LEU A 192 6.50 5.25 -18.70
C LEU A 192 7.40 4.87 -19.89
N LEU A 193 7.22 3.68 -20.45
CA LEU A 193 7.96 3.24 -21.64
C LEU A 193 7.81 4.17 -22.85
N THR A 194 6.65 4.82 -23.00
CA THR A 194 6.38 5.71 -24.13
C THR A 194 6.67 7.18 -23.85
N THR A 195 6.74 7.57 -22.57
CA THR A 195 6.94 8.96 -22.14
C THR A 195 8.39 9.30 -21.82
N LEU A 196 9.26 8.31 -21.61
CA LEU A 196 10.68 8.54 -21.38
C LEU A 196 11.35 9.28 -22.55
N PRO A 197 12.24 10.27 -22.29
CA PRO A 197 12.95 10.99 -23.32
C PRO A 197 13.70 10.07 -24.30
N ARG A 198 13.66 10.42 -25.59
CA ARG A 198 14.31 9.63 -26.64
C ARG A 198 15.83 9.71 -26.56
N GLU A 199 16.37 10.79 -25.99
CA GLU A 199 17.80 11.03 -25.86
C GLU A 199 18.45 10.24 -24.71
N LEU A 200 17.66 9.56 -23.88
CA LEU A 200 18.20 8.69 -22.83
C LEU A 200 18.99 7.53 -23.43
N SER A 201 20.14 7.23 -22.83
CA SER A 201 20.87 6.01 -23.16
C SER A 201 20.03 4.76 -22.81
N PRO A 202 20.24 3.63 -23.49
CA PRO A 202 19.58 2.37 -23.14
C PRO A 202 19.79 1.97 -21.67
N GLU A 203 20.99 2.22 -21.13
CA GLU A 203 21.36 1.94 -19.74
C GLU A 203 20.57 2.82 -18.77
N SER A 204 20.54 4.14 -19.00
CA SER A 204 19.75 5.06 -18.18
C SER A 204 18.26 4.73 -18.23
N ARG A 205 17.74 4.35 -19.40
CA ARG A 205 16.35 3.90 -19.57
C ARG A 205 16.07 2.63 -18.76
N ALA A 206 16.94 1.62 -18.84
CA ALA A 206 16.79 0.39 -18.07
C ALA A 206 16.83 0.65 -16.57
N LEU A 207 17.73 1.52 -16.10
CA LEU A 207 17.83 1.92 -14.70
C LEU A 207 16.56 2.60 -14.20
N LEU A 208 15.98 3.54 -14.97
CA LEU A 208 14.74 4.23 -14.59
C LEU A 208 13.55 3.26 -14.48
N LEU A 209 13.47 2.29 -15.39
CA LEU A 209 12.45 1.22 -15.32
C LEU A 209 12.67 0.32 -14.10
N GLN A 210 13.92 -0.03 -13.80
CA GLN A 210 14.26 -0.82 -12.60
C GLN A 210 13.92 -0.06 -11.32
N GLU A 211 14.19 1.24 -11.25
CA GLU A 211 13.84 2.08 -10.09
C GLU A 211 12.32 2.20 -9.92
N PHE A 212 11.56 2.34 -11.02
CA PHE A 212 10.11 2.28 -10.99
C PHE A 212 9.61 0.94 -10.41
N GLU A 213 10.21 -0.17 -10.83
CA GLU A 213 9.85 -1.52 -10.36
C GLU A 213 10.17 -1.74 -8.88
N ARG A 214 11.32 -1.23 -8.41
CA ARG A 214 11.67 -1.22 -6.99
C ARG A 214 10.66 -0.42 -6.17
N ALA A 215 10.30 0.77 -6.64
CA ALA A 215 9.31 1.61 -5.99
C ALA A 215 7.90 0.98 -5.99
N ARG A 216 7.49 0.35 -7.10
CA ARG A 216 6.24 -0.43 -7.20
C ARG A 216 6.20 -1.53 -6.16
N SER A 217 7.26 -2.33 -6.08
CA SER A 217 7.39 -3.43 -5.12
C SER A 217 7.32 -2.93 -3.68
N HIS A 218 8.02 -1.83 -3.39
CA HIS A 218 7.97 -1.20 -2.08
C HIS A 218 6.56 -0.67 -1.71
N LEU A 219 5.86 -0.03 -2.65
CA LEU A 219 4.49 0.45 -2.42
C LEU A 219 3.54 -0.71 -2.14
N VAL A 220 3.61 -1.79 -2.91
CA VAL A 220 2.80 -3.00 -2.70
C VAL A 220 3.09 -3.58 -1.31
N PHE A 221 4.35 -3.69 -0.93
CA PHE A 221 4.75 -4.14 0.40
C PHE A 221 4.14 -3.27 1.52
N ILE A 222 4.32 -1.95 1.45
CA ILE A 222 3.82 -1.03 2.49
C ILE A 222 2.30 -1.08 2.58
N VAL A 223 1.59 -1.11 1.45
CA VAL A 223 0.12 -1.17 1.43
C VAL A 223 -0.36 -2.49 2.03
N ASN A 224 0.27 -3.62 1.68
CA ASN A 224 -0.06 -4.91 2.29
C ASN A 224 0.19 -4.87 3.80
N LEU A 225 1.38 -4.45 4.24
CA LEU A 225 1.74 -4.40 5.66
C LEU A 225 0.76 -3.52 6.47
N ARG A 226 0.38 -2.36 5.92
CA ARG A 226 -0.50 -1.42 6.62
C ARG A 226 -1.96 -1.86 6.65
N LEU A 227 -2.42 -2.66 5.69
CA LEU A 227 -3.84 -2.99 5.54
C LEU A 227 -4.16 -4.46 5.80
N ASP A 228 -3.15 -5.30 6.00
CA ASP A 228 -3.33 -6.73 6.29
C ASP A 228 -4.24 -6.97 7.50
N HIS A 229 -4.17 -6.11 8.51
CA HIS A 229 -5.04 -6.17 9.67
C HIS A 229 -6.53 -6.11 9.32
N LEU A 230 -6.95 -5.37 8.27
CA LEU A 230 -8.35 -5.27 7.83
C LEU A 230 -8.85 -6.56 7.16
N ARG A 231 -7.95 -7.44 6.74
CA ARG A 231 -8.29 -8.74 6.14
C ARG A 231 -8.37 -9.85 7.21
N LYS A 232 -7.99 -9.56 8.45
CA LYS A 232 -7.89 -10.52 9.55
C LYS A 232 -8.92 -10.24 10.65
N PRO A 233 -9.27 -11.24 11.47
CA PRO A 233 -10.08 -11.02 12.66
C PRO A 233 -9.44 -9.99 13.60
N PRO A 234 -10.22 -9.11 14.25
CA PRO A 234 -11.68 -8.95 14.12
C PRO A 234 -12.10 -8.02 12.96
N TRP A 235 -11.15 -7.34 12.32
CA TRP A 235 -11.44 -6.23 11.40
C TRP A 235 -12.01 -6.65 10.05
N CYS A 236 -11.82 -7.91 9.65
CA CYS A 236 -12.46 -8.49 8.47
C CYS A 236 -13.99 -8.40 8.51
N VAL A 237 -14.60 -8.15 9.68
CA VAL A 237 -16.03 -7.88 9.84
C VAL A 237 -16.53 -6.75 8.94
N PHE A 238 -15.70 -5.74 8.62
CA PHE A 238 -16.07 -4.67 7.68
C PHE A 238 -16.40 -5.21 6.29
N GLY A 239 -15.78 -6.31 5.87
CA GLY A 239 -16.09 -6.99 4.60
C GLY A 239 -17.53 -7.53 4.52
N CYS A 240 -18.21 -7.70 5.67
CA CYS A 240 -19.64 -8.06 5.69
C CYS A 240 -20.51 -6.97 5.04
N ALA A 241 -20.09 -5.70 5.08
CA ALA A 241 -20.86 -4.59 4.49
C ALA A 241 -20.50 -4.30 3.03
N HIS A 242 -19.81 -5.22 2.35
CA HIS A 242 -19.40 -5.01 0.96
C HIS A 242 -20.62 -4.83 0.02
N PRO A 243 -20.57 -3.97 -1.02
CA PRO A 243 -21.67 -3.77 -1.96
C PRO A 243 -22.10 -5.05 -2.68
N SER A 244 -21.14 -5.86 -3.12
CA SER A 244 -21.41 -7.19 -3.70
C SER A 244 -21.92 -8.17 -2.65
N ALA A 245 -23.11 -8.72 -2.88
CA ALA A 245 -23.74 -9.73 -2.01
C ALA A 245 -22.85 -10.97 -1.83
N ASN A 246 -22.19 -11.44 -2.88
CA ASN A 246 -21.32 -12.62 -2.82
C ASN A 246 -20.13 -12.42 -1.87
N VAL A 247 -19.47 -11.26 -1.96
CA VAL A 247 -18.36 -10.91 -1.07
C VAL A 247 -18.86 -10.80 0.37
N ARG A 248 -20.00 -10.14 0.58
CA ARG A 248 -20.63 -10.00 1.90
C ARG A 248 -20.95 -11.36 2.52
N LYS A 249 -21.58 -12.28 1.78
CA LYS A 249 -21.87 -13.65 2.25
C LYS A 249 -20.59 -14.40 2.64
N ARG A 250 -19.51 -14.26 1.85
CA ARG A 250 -18.21 -14.86 2.18
C ARG A 250 -17.70 -14.36 3.54
N PHE A 251 -17.66 -13.05 3.76
CA PHE A 251 -17.20 -12.49 5.03
C PHE A 251 -18.12 -12.82 6.21
N LEU A 252 -19.44 -12.86 6.01
CA LEU A 252 -20.38 -13.29 7.03
C LEU A 252 -20.10 -14.73 7.48
N ARG A 253 -19.90 -15.67 6.54
CA ARG A 253 -19.53 -17.06 6.85
C ARG A 253 -18.22 -17.11 7.64
N THR A 254 -17.19 -16.39 7.20
CA THR A 254 -15.92 -16.29 7.92
C THR A 254 -16.12 -15.74 9.33
N CYS A 255 -16.90 -14.66 9.51
CA CYS A 255 -17.11 -14.05 10.82
C CYS A 255 -17.94 -14.90 11.78
N LEU A 256 -18.84 -15.75 11.28
CA LEU A 256 -19.56 -16.72 12.11
C LEU A 256 -18.67 -17.87 12.64
N GLN A 257 -17.46 -18.04 12.08
CA GLN A 257 -16.47 -19.05 12.50
C GLN A 257 -15.41 -18.48 13.46
N ILE A 258 -15.27 -17.16 13.54
CA ILE A 258 -14.31 -16.49 14.43
C ILE A 258 -14.84 -16.54 15.88
N PRO A 259 -14.00 -16.76 16.90
CA PRO A 259 -14.44 -16.62 18.31
C PRO A 259 -15.06 -15.24 18.62
N ALA A 260 -16.10 -15.19 19.45
CA ALA A 260 -16.82 -13.97 19.85
C ALA A 260 -16.04 -13.07 20.82
N ASP A 261 -14.72 -12.96 20.67
CA ASP A 261 -13.84 -12.25 21.61
C ASP A 261 -13.90 -10.73 21.42
N THR A 262 -14.54 -10.25 20.34
CA THR A 262 -14.60 -8.83 20.01
C THR A 262 -16.04 -8.34 19.85
N PRO A 263 -16.36 -7.09 20.24
CA PRO A 263 -17.74 -6.62 20.32
C PRO A 263 -18.54 -6.76 19.01
N LEU A 264 -17.93 -6.48 17.85
CA LEU A 264 -18.61 -6.56 16.55
C LEU A 264 -18.87 -8.01 16.12
N VAL A 265 -17.94 -8.93 16.38
CA VAL A 265 -18.13 -10.35 16.08
C VAL A 265 -19.14 -10.96 17.05
N ALA A 266 -19.08 -10.58 18.33
CA ALA A 266 -20.06 -11.00 19.34
C ALA A 266 -21.49 -10.52 19.00
N GLU A 267 -21.65 -9.26 18.55
CA GLU A 267 -22.94 -8.72 18.06
C GLU A 267 -23.45 -9.53 16.86
N LEU A 268 -22.57 -9.89 15.91
CA LEU A 268 -22.95 -10.72 14.75
C LEU A 268 -23.38 -12.13 15.15
N GLN A 269 -22.84 -12.67 16.24
CA GLN A 269 -23.12 -14.01 16.73
C GLN A 269 -24.24 -14.08 17.78
N GLU A 270 -24.79 -12.93 18.18
CA GLU A 270 -26.00 -12.88 19.00
C GLU A 270 -27.12 -13.67 18.31
N ARG A 271 -27.88 -14.48 19.06
CA ARG A 271 -28.88 -15.40 18.51
C ARG A 271 -29.82 -14.75 17.49
N SER A 272 -30.37 -13.58 17.83
CA SER A 272 -31.31 -12.81 17.00
C SER A 272 -30.68 -12.35 15.68
N MET A 273 -29.44 -11.86 15.74
CA MET A 273 -28.65 -11.43 14.59
C MET A 273 -28.22 -12.63 13.74
N ARG A 274 -27.74 -13.70 14.38
CA ARG A 274 -27.26 -14.92 13.72
C ARG A 274 -28.37 -15.60 12.91
N GLU A 275 -29.59 -15.65 13.42
CA GLU A 275 -30.76 -16.18 12.70
C GLU A 275 -31.00 -15.38 11.39
N GLN A 276 -30.94 -14.03 11.43
CA GLN A 276 -31.06 -13.21 10.22
C GLN A 276 -29.87 -13.38 9.26
N VAL A 277 -28.65 -13.54 9.80
CA VAL A 277 -27.46 -13.82 8.97
C VAL A 277 -27.63 -15.15 8.23
N LEU A 278 -28.12 -16.20 8.89
CA LEU A 278 -28.35 -17.50 8.25
C LEU A 278 -29.42 -17.42 7.16
N GLN A 279 -30.56 -16.77 7.42
CA GLN A 279 -31.60 -16.51 6.41
C GLN A 279 -31.03 -15.79 5.17
N PHE A 280 -30.17 -14.79 5.38
CA PHE A 280 -29.50 -14.09 4.27
C PHE A 280 -28.50 -14.98 3.52
N LEU A 281 -27.75 -15.84 4.24
CA LEU A 281 -26.74 -16.72 3.66
C LEU A 281 -27.37 -17.83 2.81
N ASP A 282 -28.55 -18.30 3.21
CA ASP A 282 -29.31 -19.39 2.59
C ASP A 282 -30.27 -18.89 1.49
N ASP A 283 -30.23 -17.60 1.15
CA ASP A 283 -31.12 -16.96 0.16
C ASP A 283 -32.62 -17.05 0.52
N GLU A 284 -32.95 -17.24 1.80
CA GLU A 284 -34.33 -17.31 2.28
C GLU A 284 -34.98 -15.93 2.41
N ALA A 285 -34.18 -14.88 2.63
CA ALA A 285 -34.66 -13.50 2.77
C ALA A 285 -33.66 -12.46 2.25
N ASP A 286 -34.19 -11.41 1.62
CA ASP A 286 -33.44 -10.22 1.23
C ASP A 286 -33.13 -9.32 2.44
N LEU A 287 -32.12 -8.45 2.30
CA LEU A 287 -31.73 -7.53 3.39
C LEU A 287 -32.87 -6.63 3.89
N ASP A 288 -33.81 -6.27 3.02
CA ASP A 288 -34.95 -5.42 3.39
C ASP A 288 -35.89 -6.11 4.40
N ALA A 289 -35.92 -7.45 4.41
CA ALA A 289 -36.67 -8.25 5.37
C ALA A 289 -35.90 -8.52 6.68
N LEU A 290 -34.63 -8.10 6.76
CA LEU A 290 -33.70 -8.43 7.85
C LEU A 290 -33.18 -7.16 8.55
N PRO A 291 -34.03 -6.46 9.34
CA PRO A 291 -33.75 -5.11 9.83
C PRO A 291 -32.56 -5.02 10.78
N LEU A 292 -32.28 -6.07 11.57
CA LEU A 292 -31.13 -6.08 12.48
C LEU A 292 -29.84 -6.17 11.68
N LEU A 293 -29.81 -7.09 10.70
CA LEU A 293 -28.67 -7.26 9.82
C LEU A 293 -28.45 -6.00 8.96
N ALA A 294 -29.49 -5.44 8.36
CA ALA A 294 -29.39 -4.22 7.55
C ALA A 294 -28.81 -3.05 8.36
N LYS A 295 -29.27 -2.86 9.62
CA LYS A 295 -28.74 -1.84 10.52
C LYS A 295 -27.27 -2.07 10.89
N PHE A 296 -26.91 -3.33 11.18
CA PHE A 296 -25.52 -3.72 11.49
C PHE A 296 -24.59 -3.45 10.31
N LEU A 297 -24.96 -3.92 9.11
CA LEU A 297 -24.19 -3.71 7.88
C LEU A 297 -24.09 -2.23 7.52
N GLY A 298 -25.17 -1.45 7.72
CA GLY A 298 -25.15 -0.01 7.54
C GLY A 298 -24.06 0.66 8.38
N ARG A 299 -23.96 0.35 9.68
CA ARG A 299 -22.90 0.91 10.54
C ARG A 299 -21.49 0.66 10.00
N LEU A 300 -21.24 -0.55 9.49
CA LEU A 300 -19.94 -0.93 8.94
C LEU A 300 -19.67 -0.28 7.58
N TYR A 301 -20.70 -0.13 6.75
CA TYR A 301 -20.61 0.50 5.43
C TYR A 301 -20.19 1.97 5.51
N PHE A 302 -20.69 2.71 6.51
CA PHE A 302 -20.36 4.12 6.72
C PHE A 302 -19.04 4.36 7.47
N CYS A 303 -18.21 3.33 7.69
CA CYS A 303 -16.93 3.46 8.38
C CYS A 303 -15.90 4.24 7.52
N PRO A 304 -15.46 5.44 7.94
CA PRO A 304 -14.50 6.23 7.19
C PRO A 304 -13.09 5.64 7.30
N VAL A 305 -12.40 5.53 6.17
CA VAL A 305 -10.99 5.08 6.07
C VAL A 305 -10.05 6.22 5.66
N ALA A 306 -10.58 7.33 5.16
CA ALA A 306 -9.79 8.49 4.75
C ALA A 306 -9.62 9.48 5.92
N GLU A 307 -8.40 9.54 6.48
CA GLU A 307 -8.09 10.47 7.58
C GLU A 307 -8.05 11.95 7.16
N ARG A 308 -8.05 12.27 5.86
CA ARG A 308 -7.93 13.66 5.41
C ARG A 308 -9.07 14.56 5.90
N ALA A 309 -10.27 14.01 6.15
CA ALA A 309 -11.32 14.77 6.83
C ALA A 309 -10.87 15.23 8.23
N VAL A 310 -10.17 14.36 8.96
CA VAL A 310 -9.54 14.63 10.26
C VAL A 310 -8.38 15.61 10.12
N GLU A 311 -7.55 15.49 9.09
CA GLU A 311 -6.48 16.47 8.80
C GLU A 311 -7.04 17.86 8.48
N GLY A 312 -8.15 17.92 7.74
CA GLY A 312 -8.86 19.16 7.43
C GLY A 312 -9.36 19.85 8.69
N ASP A 313 -9.93 19.06 9.61
CA ASP A 313 -10.29 19.51 10.96
C ASP A 313 -9.07 20.05 11.71
N HIS A 314 -7.95 19.33 11.69
CA HIS A 314 -6.70 19.78 12.32
C HIS A 314 -6.21 21.11 11.73
N ALA A 315 -6.27 21.28 10.40
CA ALA A 315 -5.90 22.54 9.76
C ALA A 315 -6.82 23.69 10.16
N GLN A 316 -8.13 23.46 10.28
CA GLN A 316 -9.08 24.47 10.78
C GLN A 316 -8.78 24.83 12.24
N VAL A 317 -8.51 23.83 13.07
CA VAL A 317 -8.10 24.00 14.46
C VAL A 317 -6.81 24.81 14.55
N HIS A 318 -5.78 24.47 13.77
CA HIS A 318 -4.52 25.23 13.72
C HIS A 318 -4.73 26.69 13.31
N LYS A 319 -5.61 26.96 12.34
CA LYS A 319 -5.95 28.35 11.97
C LYS A 319 -6.59 29.12 13.14
N LYS A 320 -7.52 28.49 13.87
CA LYS A 320 -8.17 29.10 15.04
C LYS A 320 -7.22 29.26 16.23
N ILE A 321 -6.34 28.29 16.43
CA ILE A 321 -5.28 28.29 17.44
C ILE A 321 -4.24 29.38 17.16
N ALA A 322 -3.87 29.58 15.90
CA ALA A 322 -2.89 30.61 15.53
C ALA A 322 -3.34 32.03 15.95
N LEU A 323 -4.66 32.24 16.05
CA LEU A 323 -5.25 33.49 16.55
C LEU A 323 -5.34 33.54 18.09
N ALA A 324 -5.15 32.42 18.79
CA ALA A 324 -5.28 32.28 20.24
C ALA A 324 -3.99 31.71 20.86
N ARG A 325 -3.03 32.61 21.18
CA ARG A 325 -1.69 32.25 21.71
C ARG A 325 -1.71 31.36 22.96
N ASN A 326 -2.76 31.48 23.78
CA ASN A 326 -2.92 30.74 25.05
C ASN A 326 -4.16 29.82 25.02
N HIS A 327 -4.46 29.22 23.86
CA HIS A 327 -5.59 28.29 23.73
C HIS A 327 -5.41 27.05 24.65
N THR A 328 -6.53 26.52 25.13
CA THR A 328 -6.59 25.31 25.95
C THR A 328 -7.19 24.14 25.15
N ALA A 329 -7.09 22.91 25.65
CA ALA A 329 -7.78 21.75 25.06
C ALA A 329 -9.31 21.96 24.98
N ALA A 330 -9.88 22.65 25.98
CA ALA A 330 -11.29 23.05 25.99
C ALA A 330 -11.63 24.00 24.82
N TYR A 331 -10.78 25.00 24.57
CA TYR A 331 -10.95 25.89 23.42
C TYR A 331 -10.93 25.13 22.10
N VAL A 332 -9.99 24.19 21.93
CA VAL A 332 -9.88 23.36 20.72
C VAL A 332 -11.13 22.49 20.54
N SER A 333 -11.58 21.82 21.60
CA SER A 333 -12.79 21.00 21.58
C SER A 333 -14.03 21.82 21.22
N LEU A 334 -14.22 22.96 21.88
CA LEU A 334 -15.32 23.88 21.59
C LEU A 334 -15.26 24.39 20.15
N ALA A 335 -14.08 24.76 19.66
CA ALA A 335 -13.88 25.25 18.30
C ALA A 335 -14.28 24.22 17.23
N ARG A 336 -14.18 22.92 17.52
CA ARG A 336 -14.65 21.82 16.65
C ARG A 336 -16.16 21.63 16.74
N ARG A 337 -16.72 21.65 17.96
CA ARG A 337 -18.14 21.34 18.22
C ARG A 337 -19.08 22.53 18.05
N MET A 338 -18.56 23.75 17.94
CA MET A 338 -19.36 24.98 17.88
C MET A 338 -20.40 24.99 16.77
N ARG A 339 -20.09 24.40 15.59
CA ARG A 339 -21.08 24.29 14.51
C ARG A 339 -22.25 23.41 14.92
N SER A 340 -21.98 22.19 15.40
CA SER A 340 -23.02 21.26 15.88
C SER A 340 -23.85 21.85 17.03
N ILE A 341 -23.22 22.60 17.93
CA ILE A 341 -23.93 23.30 19.02
C ILE A 341 -24.88 24.36 18.44
N ARG A 342 -24.43 25.16 17.47
CA ARG A 342 -25.30 26.15 16.80
C ARG A 342 -26.43 25.50 16.03
N ASP A 343 -26.15 24.42 15.30
CA ASP A 343 -27.15 23.68 14.54
C ASP A 343 -28.19 23.06 15.49
N ALA A 344 -27.76 22.55 16.65
CA ALA A 344 -28.67 22.02 17.69
C ALA A 344 -29.53 23.12 18.33
N ILE A 345 -28.96 24.29 18.65
CA ILE A 345 -29.72 25.45 19.16
C ILE A 345 -30.70 25.97 18.12
N ALA A 346 -30.33 25.98 16.84
CA ALA A 346 -31.21 26.38 15.76
C ALA A 346 -32.36 25.39 15.53
N ALA A 347 -32.10 24.09 15.73
CA ALA A 347 -33.11 23.03 15.60
C ALA A 347 -34.05 22.96 16.81
N ASP A 348 -33.56 23.22 18.02
CA ASP A 348 -34.33 23.23 19.27
C ASP A 348 -33.90 24.40 20.17
N PRO A 349 -34.74 25.45 20.33
CA PRO A 349 -34.45 26.57 21.21
C PRO A 349 -34.20 26.17 22.69
N ASN A 350 -34.84 25.10 23.18
CA ASN A 350 -34.66 24.61 24.56
C ASN A 350 -33.27 24.00 24.81
N MET A 351 -32.52 23.74 23.73
CA MET A 351 -31.14 23.31 23.81
C MET A 351 -30.27 24.33 24.54
N LEU A 352 -30.60 25.63 24.49
CA LEU A 352 -29.86 26.66 25.20
C LEU A 352 -29.94 26.47 26.73
N ASP A 353 -31.16 26.25 27.24
CA ASP A 353 -31.39 25.97 28.67
C ASP A 353 -30.74 24.67 29.09
N THR A 354 -30.79 23.65 28.23
CA THR A 354 -30.11 22.37 28.45
C THR A 354 -28.59 22.55 28.54
N LEU A 355 -28.00 23.34 27.65
CA LEU A 355 -26.57 23.68 27.67
C LEU A 355 -26.18 24.49 28.91
N ALA A 356 -27.04 25.42 29.36
CA ALA A 356 -26.83 26.14 30.61
C ALA A 356 -26.83 25.18 31.81
N GLY A 357 -27.79 24.25 31.86
CA GLY A 357 -27.84 23.20 32.88
C GLY A 357 -26.59 22.31 32.89
N TYR A 358 -26.06 21.94 31.71
CA TYR A 358 -24.78 21.22 31.63
C TYR A 358 -23.59 22.08 32.09
N HIS A 359 -23.55 23.36 31.72
CA HIS A 359 -22.48 24.26 32.15
C HIS A 359 -22.39 24.37 33.68
N ASP A 360 -23.54 24.44 34.37
CA ASP A 360 -23.59 24.46 35.83
C ASP A 360 -23.04 23.17 36.46
N GLN A 361 -23.11 22.05 35.76
CA GLN A 361 -22.51 20.79 36.20
C GLN A 361 -21.01 20.68 35.88
N VAL A 362 -20.49 21.39 34.87
CA VAL A 362 -19.11 21.19 34.37
C VAL A 362 -18.21 22.43 34.37
N HIS A 363 -18.58 23.52 35.04
CA HIS A 363 -17.80 24.77 35.08
C HIS A 363 -16.44 24.70 35.80
N SER A 364 -16.06 23.55 36.36
CA SER A 364 -14.72 23.32 36.91
C SER A 364 -14.25 21.92 36.56
N GLY A 365 -12.92 21.73 36.46
CA GLY A 365 -12.34 20.43 36.13
C GLY A 365 -12.77 19.29 37.06
N PRO A 366 -12.85 19.46 38.41
CA PRO A 366 -13.33 18.40 39.29
C PRO A 366 -14.80 18.04 39.04
N ARG A 367 -15.67 19.03 38.85
CA ARG A 367 -17.10 18.79 38.59
C ARG A 367 -17.30 18.14 37.22
N ALA A 368 -16.52 18.54 36.22
CA ALA A 368 -16.52 17.91 34.90
C ALA A 368 -16.06 16.44 34.99
N LEU A 369 -15.00 16.11 35.74
CA LEU A 369 -14.60 14.73 35.98
C LEU A 369 -15.72 13.93 36.65
N GLN A 370 -16.38 14.50 37.66
CA GLN A 370 -17.48 13.84 38.35
C GLN A 370 -18.69 13.60 37.44
N ALA A 371 -19.13 14.61 36.71
CA ALA A 371 -20.25 14.52 35.77
C ALA A 371 -20.00 13.52 34.62
N LEU A 372 -18.74 13.37 34.20
CA LEU A 372 -18.33 12.40 33.19
C LEU A 372 -18.06 10.99 33.75
N GLY A 373 -18.17 10.78 35.07
CA GLY A 373 -17.83 9.50 35.70
C GLY A 373 -16.32 9.18 35.72
N LEU A 374 -15.47 10.20 35.54
CA LEU A 374 -14.00 10.10 35.48
C LEU A 374 -13.30 10.51 36.77
N ALA A 375 -14.05 10.80 37.85
CA ALA A 375 -13.47 11.19 39.14
C ALA A 375 -12.51 10.13 39.73
N HIS A 376 -12.72 8.86 39.39
CA HIS A 376 -11.89 7.73 39.86
C HIS A 376 -10.78 7.34 38.87
N HIS A 377 -10.50 8.17 37.87
CA HIS A 377 -9.44 7.91 36.92
C HIS A 377 -8.08 7.75 37.64
N PRO A 378 -7.20 6.78 37.27
CA PRO A 378 -5.93 6.57 37.98
C PRO A 378 -5.06 7.82 38.08
N SER A 379 -5.03 8.64 37.01
CA SER A 379 -4.30 9.90 37.01
C SER A 379 -4.91 10.97 37.93
N ALA A 380 -6.15 10.80 38.39
CA ALA A 380 -6.80 11.72 39.32
C ALA A 380 -6.14 11.70 40.70
N ALA A 381 -5.48 10.60 41.08
CA ALA A 381 -4.68 10.52 42.31
C ALA A 381 -3.51 11.52 42.36
N TYR A 382 -3.06 12.02 41.20
CA TYR A 382 -1.98 13.00 41.11
C TYR A 382 -2.47 14.45 41.05
N ILE A 383 -3.78 14.69 41.09
CA ILE A 383 -4.37 16.04 41.09
C ILE A 383 -4.09 16.70 42.44
N LYS A 384 -3.32 17.78 42.43
CA LYS A 384 -2.94 18.48 43.69
C LYS A 384 -3.94 19.57 44.09
N HIS A 385 -4.66 20.14 43.14
CA HIS A 385 -5.60 21.23 43.38
C HIS A 385 -6.68 21.34 42.30
N TYR A 386 -7.75 22.11 42.54
CA TYR A 386 -8.90 22.20 41.62
C TYR A 386 -8.60 22.79 40.22
N ARG A 387 -7.43 23.41 40.00
CA ARG A 387 -6.97 23.90 38.69
C ARG A 387 -5.87 23.05 38.05
N ASP A 388 -5.69 21.81 38.52
CA ASP A 388 -4.58 20.97 38.05
C ASP A 388 -4.77 20.66 36.56
N PRO A 389 -3.78 20.91 35.69
CA PRO A 389 -3.89 20.62 34.26
C PRO A 389 -4.17 19.13 33.98
N MET A 390 -3.86 18.23 34.91
CA MET A 390 -4.20 16.81 34.80
C MET A 390 -5.71 16.58 34.63
N GLN A 391 -6.56 17.40 35.24
CA GLN A 391 -8.02 17.30 35.08
C GLN A 391 -8.43 17.48 33.61
N LEU A 392 -7.88 18.50 32.95
CA LEU A 392 -8.13 18.76 31.53
C LEU A 392 -7.53 17.64 30.66
N LYS A 393 -6.37 17.10 31.04
CA LYS A 393 -5.77 15.97 30.31
C LYS A 393 -6.68 14.74 30.34
N ILE A 394 -7.25 14.41 31.50
CA ILE A 394 -8.19 13.30 31.65
C ILE A 394 -9.48 13.57 30.84
N ILE A 395 -10.12 14.74 31.03
CA ILE A 395 -11.38 15.11 30.35
C ILE A 395 -11.25 15.07 28.82
N TYR A 396 -10.11 15.52 28.28
CA TYR A 396 -9.88 15.58 26.85
C TYR A 396 -9.02 14.43 26.32
N HIS A 397 -8.88 13.33 27.08
CA HIS A 397 -8.17 12.11 26.68
C HIS A 397 -6.72 12.36 26.22
N CYS A 398 -6.05 13.33 26.83
CA CYS A 398 -4.67 13.72 26.54
C CYS A 398 -3.68 13.09 27.53
N ASP A 399 -4.08 12.10 28.33
CA ASP A 399 -3.19 11.32 29.19
C ASP A 399 -3.09 9.85 28.74
N PRO A 400 -1.97 9.15 29.01
CA PRO A 400 -1.76 7.79 28.52
C PRO A 400 -2.81 6.78 28.97
N ALA A 401 -3.32 6.88 30.21
CA ALA A 401 -4.28 5.91 30.72
C ALA A 401 -5.62 6.01 29.97
N THR A 402 -6.15 7.22 29.81
CA THR A 402 -7.40 7.41 29.04
C THR A 402 -7.22 7.25 27.53
N MET A 403 -6.00 7.41 27.00
CA MET A 403 -5.70 7.23 25.58
C MET A 403 -5.68 5.75 25.15
N PHE A 404 -5.27 4.85 26.05
CA PHE A 404 -5.08 3.43 25.74
C PHE A 404 -6.03 2.49 26.50
N GLN A 405 -6.86 2.99 27.42
CA GLN A 405 -7.91 2.17 28.02
C GLN A 405 -9.08 1.95 27.03
N PRO A 406 -9.67 0.74 27.01
CA PRO A 406 -10.94 0.51 26.33
C PRO A 406 -11.95 1.53 26.84
N ALA A 407 -12.78 2.09 25.96
CA ALA A 407 -13.80 3.06 26.35
C ALA A 407 -14.57 2.51 27.55
N LEU A 408 -14.38 3.13 28.71
CA LEU A 408 -15.20 2.86 29.89
C LEU A 408 -16.65 2.97 29.45
N LYS A 409 -17.52 2.06 29.88
CA LYS A 409 -18.97 2.20 29.68
C LYS A 409 -19.34 3.57 30.26
N ILE A 410 -19.54 4.56 29.40
CA ILE A 410 -20.03 5.87 29.81
C ILE A 410 -21.43 5.59 30.33
N VAL A 411 -21.56 5.56 31.66
CA VAL A 411 -22.87 5.57 32.29
C VAL A 411 -23.47 6.90 31.84
N SER A 412 -24.57 6.84 31.09
CA SER A 412 -25.28 8.07 30.72
C SER A 412 -25.57 8.79 32.03
N PRO A 413 -25.18 10.07 32.18
CA PRO A 413 -25.54 10.81 33.37
C PRO A 413 -27.06 10.75 33.48
N ASP A 414 -27.55 10.37 34.65
CA ASP A 414 -28.98 10.45 34.93
C ASP A 414 -29.45 11.87 34.56
N PRO A 415 -30.64 12.02 33.96
CA PRO A 415 -31.18 13.34 33.66
C PRO A 415 -31.10 14.20 34.94
N PRO A 416 -30.73 15.49 34.83
CA PRO A 416 -30.58 16.34 36.00
C PRO A 416 -31.82 16.18 36.86
N THR A 417 -31.62 15.76 38.11
CA THR A 417 -32.69 15.74 39.10
C THR A 417 -33.24 17.15 39.14
N GLN A 418 -34.56 17.29 38.91
CA GLN A 418 -35.22 18.59 38.96
C GLN A 418 -34.76 19.29 40.25
N PRO A 419 -34.28 20.55 40.15
CA PRO A 419 -33.84 21.26 41.34
C PRO A 419 -35.00 21.25 42.34
N PRO A 420 -34.74 20.95 43.63
CA PRO A 420 -35.78 20.94 44.64
C PRO A 420 -36.49 22.29 44.57
N HIS A 421 -37.81 22.26 44.32
CA HIS A 421 -38.63 23.46 44.21
C HIS A 421 -38.26 24.42 45.35
N ALA A 422 -37.60 25.51 45.00
CA ALA A 422 -37.28 26.56 45.95
C ALA A 422 -38.63 27.05 46.51
N LYS A 423 -38.85 26.82 47.80
CA LYS A 423 -39.96 27.45 48.52
C LYS A 423 -39.90 28.94 48.21
N ALA A 424 -40.97 29.45 47.63
CA ALA A 424 -41.14 30.84 47.25
C ALA A 424 -40.73 31.74 48.42
N LEU A 425 -39.58 32.39 48.30
CA LEU A 425 -39.26 33.55 49.12
C LEU A 425 -40.06 34.70 48.53
N LEU A 426 -40.91 35.28 49.37
CA LEU A 426 -41.72 36.46 49.09
C LEU A 426 -40.83 37.60 48.57
N PRO A 427 -41.32 38.42 47.62
CA PRO A 427 -40.58 39.56 47.12
C PRO A 427 -40.46 40.66 48.18
N PRO A 428 -39.34 41.40 48.24
CA PRO A 428 -39.27 42.62 49.03
C PRO A 428 -40.11 43.74 48.37
N PRO A 429 -40.53 44.75 49.15
CA PRO A 429 -41.42 45.79 48.68
C PRO A 429 -40.71 46.81 47.78
N ASP A 430 -41.52 47.39 46.89
CA ASP A 430 -41.23 48.52 46.01
C ASP A 430 -40.48 49.67 46.71
N GLU A 431 -39.36 50.07 46.12
CA GLU A 431 -38.88 51.45 46.20
C GLU A 431 -38.34 51.92 44.84
N GLY A 432 -38.91 53.02 44.35
CA GLY A 432 -38.10 54.13 43.85
C GLY A 432 -37.81 54.17 42.35
N GLN A 433 -38.65 54.91 41.65
CA GLN A 433 -38.42 55.58 40.36
C GLN A 433 -37.00 56.13 40.17
N SER A 434 -36.40 55.98 38.97
CA SER A 434 -35.62 57.05 38.31
C SER A 434 -35.05 56.64 36.93
N GLN A 435 -35.61 57.27 35.90
CA GLN A 435 -34.97 57.88 34.71
C GLN A 435 -34.23 57.01 33.66
N ASP A 436 -34.84 56.97 32.47
CA ASP A 436 -34.16 56.96 31.17
C ASP A 436 -33.14 58.12 31.06
N PRO A 437 -31.99 57.93 30.38
CA PRO A 437 -31.98 58.33 28.97
C PRO A 437 -31.09 57.52 28.00
N GLN A 438 -31.61 57.44 26.77
CA GLN A 438 -30.94 57.67 25.49
C GLN A 438 -29.70 56.86 25.07
N ALA A 439 -29.97 56.00 24.07
CA ALA A 439 -29.45 56.10 22.71
C ALA A 439 -27.95 56.38 22.46
N SER A 440 -27.35 55.37 21.80
CA SER A 440 -26.49 55.50 20.63
C SER A 440 -25.11 56.15 20.81
N GLN A 441 -24.08 55.30 20.88
CA GLN A 441 -22.79 55.57 20.24
C GLN A 441 -22.07 54.24 19.95
N ARG A 442 -21.94 53.90 18.67
CA ARG A 442 -21.01 52.87 18.18
C ARG A 442 -19.58 53.39 18.40
N PRO A 443 -18.65 52.60 18.95
CA PRO A 443 -17.25 52.99 18.93
C PRO A 443 -16.66 52.76 17.53
N GLU A 444 -16.03 53.80 17.00
CA GLU A 444 -15.18 53.77 15.81
C GLU A 444 -14.11 52.67 15.94
N MET A 445 -13.99 51.83 14.91
CA MET A 445 -12.86 50.92 14.78
C MET A 445 -11.59 51.72 14.46
N LEU A 446 -10.63 51.69 15.37
CA LEU A 446 -9.26 52.13 15.13
C LEU A 446 -8.59 51.29 14.02
N PRO A 447 -7.69 51.86 13.20
CA PRO A 447 -7.05 51.15 12.12
C PRO A 447 -6.06 50.10 12.63
N LEU A 448 -6.17 48.89 12.07
CA LEU A 448 -5.22 47.78 12.23
C LEU A 448 -3.79 48.25 11.93
N ARG A 449 -2.96 48.37 12.98
CA ARG A 449 -1.51 48.52 12.86
C ARG A 449 -0.94 47.34 12.08
N ARG A 450 -0.29 47.63 10.94
CA ARG A 450 0.63 46.73 10.24
C ARG A 450 1.70 46.27 11.21
N ILE A 451 1.69 44.98 11.58
CA ILE A 451 2.76 44.39 12.38
C ILE A 451 3.88 43.97 11.43
N ILE A 452 4.99 44.71 11.49
CA ILE A 452 6.29 44.39 10.92
C ILE A 452 6.82 43.12 11.61
N GLY A 453 7.35 42.20 10.81
CA GLY A 453 7.82 40.88 11.25
C GLY A 453 8.82 40.94 12.42
N LYS A 454 8.56 40.14 13.45
CA LYS A 454 9.51 39.93 14.56
C LYS A 454 10.70 39.10 14.08
N LYS A 455 11.89 39.69 14.24
CA LYS A 455 13.20 39.02 14.25
C LYS A 455 13.19 37.87 15.26
N ALA A 456 13.89 36.79 14.92
CA ALA A 456 14.19 35.68 15.81
C ALA A 456 14.84 36.20 17.10
N GLY A 457 14.32 35.77 18.25
CA GLY A 457 14.95 35.99 19.55
C GLY A 457 16.18 35.09 19.72
N PRO A 458 17.12 35.46 20.60
CA PRO A 458 18.36 34.73 20.79
C PRO A 458 18.10 33.39 21.47
N ALA A 459 18.88 32.38 21.06
CA ALA A 459 18.91 31.06 21.68
C ALA A 459 19.28 31.19 23.17
N LEU A 460 18.46 30.62 24.03
CA LEU A 460 18.83 30.33 25.42
C LEU A 460 19.86 29.21 25.40
N MET A 461 21.09 29.53 25.80
CA MET A 461 22.09 28.52 26.12
C MET A 461 21.71 27.79 27.42
N PRO A 462 21.97 26.48 27.54
CA PRO A 462 21.85 25.79 28.82
C PRO A 462 23.02 26.17 29.74
N PRO A 463 22.84 26.06 31.08
CA PRO A 463 23.89 26.39 32.03
C PRO A 463 25.07 25.43 31.90
N ALA A 464 26.29 25.95 32.09
CA ALA A 464 27.52 25.18 32.11
C ALA A 464 27.47 24.11 33.22
N ALA A 465 27.61 22.85 32.83
CA ALA A 465 27.83 21.74 33.74
C ALA A 465 29.34 21.54 33.90
N ASP A 466 29.88 21.94 35.06
CA ASP A 466 31.23 21.62 35.50
C ASP A 466 31.27 20.15 35.97
N SER A 467 31.64 19.26 35.05
CA SER A 467 32.48 18.07 35.27
C SER A 467 32.24 17.06 34.15
N THR A 468 33.31 16.77 33.42
CA THR A 468 33.37 15.77 32.33
C THR A 468 33.03 14.35 32.78
N ASP A 469 33.01 14.08 34.10
CA ASP A 469 32.82 12.74 34.65
C ASP A 469 31.33 12.35 34.81
N GLN A 470 30.41 13.32 34.93
CA GLN A 470 28.97 13.01 35.08
C GLN A 470 28.28 12.65 33.74
N VAL A 471 28.84 13.10 32.62
CA VAL A 471 28.33 12.74 31.27
C VAL A 471 28.74 11.32 30.89
N ALA A 472 29.89 10.83 31.38
CA ALA A 472 30.34 9.46 31.16
C ALA A 472 29.48 8.43 31.92
N ALA A 473 29.16 8.68 33.19
CA ALA A 473 28.34 7.78 34.01
C ALA A 473 26.87 7.72 33.55
N ALA A 474 26.32 8.83 33.04
CA ALA A 474 24.97 8.86 32.45
C ALA A 474 24.91 8.14 31.09
N ALA A 475 26.02 8.10 30.34
CA ALA A 475 26.12 7.36 29.08
C ALA A 475 26.28 5.84 29.30
N GLU A 476 26.86 5.42 30.43
CA GLU A 476 27.05 4.01 30.78
C GLU A 476 25.75 3.35 31.32
N THR A 477 24.91 4.12 32.01
CA THR A 477 23.65 3.62 32.61
C THR A 477 22.49 3.51 31.60
N LEU A 478 22.67 4.00 30.37
CA LEU A 478 21.67 3.98 29.28
C LEU A 478 21.97 2.94 28.18
N GLN A 479 22.88 2.00 28.44
CA GLN A 479 23.10 0.82 27.61
C GLN A 479 22.08 -0.31 27.91
N LEU A 480 20.78 0.02 27.89
CA LEU A 480 19.77 -1.00 27.67
C LEU A 480 19.92 -1.48 26.23
N GLU A 481 20.42 -2.71 26.09
CA GLU A 481 20.44 -3.58 24.91
C GLU A 481 20.00 -2.90 23.61
N ARG A 482 20.96 -2.26 22.92
CA ARG A 482 20.79 -2.03 21.49
C ARG A 482 20.71 -3.41 20.84
N PRO A 483 19.65 -3.74 20.09
CA PRO A 483 19.66 -4.94 19.26
C PRO A 483 20.90 -4.82 18.37
N THR A 484 21.72 -5.87 18.34
CA THR A 484 22.79 -6.00 17.34
C THR A 484 22.19 -5.60 15.99
N ALA A 485 22.81 -4.63 15.32
CA ALA A 485 22.32 -4.12 14.06
C ALA A 485 22.12 -5.31 13.11
N CYS A 486 20.87 -5.68 12.88
CA CYS A 486 20.55 -6.75 11.97
C CYS A 486 21.02 -6.29 10.58
N GLU A 487 21.91 -7.05 9.94
CA GLU A 487 22.40 -6.66 8.62
C GLU A 487 21.22 -6.45 7.66
N PRO A 488 21.21 -5.39 6.84
CA PRO A 488 20.10 -5.09 5.92
C PRO A 488 19.65 -6.29 5.07
N ASP A 489 20.59 -7.18 4.75
CA ASP A 489 20.40 -8.36 3.93
C ASP A 489 19.63 -9.49 4.64
N SER A 490 19.79 -9.63 5.97
CA SER A 490 19.06 -10.65 6.74
C SER A 490 17.57 -10.27 6.87
N VAL A 491 17.30 -8.98 7.04
CA VAL A 491 15.94 -8.42 7.05
C VAL A 491 15.28 -8.60 5.69
N LEU A 492 15.97 -8.25 4.60
CA LEU A 492 15.44 -8.42 3.24
C LEU A 492 15.19 -9.90 2.90
N ARG A 493 16.13 -10.78 3.25
CA ARG A 493 15.98 -12.24 3.09
C ARG A 493 14.74 -12.75 3.83
N HIS A 494 14.57 -12.40 5.11
CA HIS A 494 13.41 -12.81 5.91
C HIS A 494 12.09 -12.38 5.25
N TYR A 495 12.04 -11.16 4.71
CA TYR A 495 10.84 -10.66 4.02
C TYR A 495 10.53 -11.39 2.70
N ILE A 496 11.55 -11.70 1.89
CA ILE A 496 11.34 -12.45 0.64
C ILE A 496 10.79 -13.83 0.95
N LEU A 497 11.38 -14.52 1.94
CA LEU A 497 10.93 -15.84 2.37
C LEU A 497 9.51 -15.81 2.93
N GLN A 498 9.17 -14.79 3.74
CA GLN A 498 7.81 -14.60 4.24
C GLN A 498 6.81 -14.32 3.11
N ALA A 499 7.14 -13.45 2.16
CA ALA A 499 6.28 -13.13 1.02
C ALA A 499 6.08 -14.34 0.10
N MET A 500 7.13 -15.13 -0.12
CA MET A 500 7.06 -16.39 -0.85
C MET A 500 6.19 -17.40 -0.12
N SER A 501 6.34 -17.53 1.21
CA SER A 501 5.50 -18.41 2.01
C SER A 501 4.02 -18.07 1.83
N VAL A 502 3.65 -16.79 2.00
CA VAL A 502 2.27 -16.34 1.81
C VAL A 502 1.78 -16.62 0.38
N MET A 503 2.60 -16.36 -0.64
CA MET A 503 2.24 -16.62 -2.04
C MET A 503 2.01 -18.12 -2.33
N LEU A 504 2.86 -18.99 -1.78
CA LEU A 504 2.75 -20.44 -1.91
C LEU A 504 1.57 -21.02 -1.10
N GLU A 505 1.20 -20.38 0.01
CA GLU A 505 0.02 -20.75 0.80
C GLU A 505 -1.29 -20.30 0.17
N GLU A 506 -1.32 -19.09 -0.42
CA GLU A 506 -2.51 -18.54 -1.10
C GLU A 506 -2.75 -19.22 -2.47
N ASN A 507 -1.72 -19.76 -3.12
CA ASN A 507 -1.81 -20.40 -4.43
C ASN A 507 -1.51 -21.91 -4.34
N THR A 508 -2.55 -22.73 -4.14
CA THR A 508 -2.42 -24.19 -3.99
C THR A 508 -1.74 -24.88 -5.18
N GLY A 509 -1.72 -24.26 -6.38
CA GLY A 509 -1.00 -24.76 -7.55
C GLY A 509 0.47 -24.30 -7.67
N ALA A 510 0.94 -23.42 -6.78
CA ALA A 510 2.33 -22.95 -6.78
C ALA A 510 3.28 -23.93 -6.06
N VAL A 511 2.73 -24.78 -5.17
CA VAL A 511 3.40 -25.98 -4.67
C VAL A 511 3.52 -26.97 -5.84
N ASP A 512 4.69 -27.57 -6.02
CA ASP A 512 5.05 -28.44 -7.16
C ASP A 512 5.29 -27.74 -8.50
N SER A 513 5.16 -26.40 -8.56
CA SER A 513 5.56 -25.63 -9.74
C SER A 513 7.09 -25.62 -9.92
N ALA A 514 7.54 -25.48 -11.17
CA ALA A 514 8.95 -25.35 -11.52
C ALA A 514 9.36 -23.88 -11.46
N TYR A 515 10.50 -23.63 -10.83
CA TYR A 515 11.13 -22.32 -10.73
C TYR A 515 12.54 -22.39 -11.29
N SER A 516 13.08 -21.26 -11.70
CA SER A 516 14.50 -21.12 -12.02
C SER A 516 15.12 -19.98 -11.21
N VAL A 517 16.34 -20.16 -10.72
CA VAL A 517 17.12 -19.11 -10.06
C VAL A 517 18.40 -18.84 -10.83
N PRO A 518 18.90 -17.59 -10.90
CA PRO A 518 20.25 -17.33 -11.35
C PRO A 518 21.23 -17.99 -10.38
N PHE A 519 22.25 -18.60 -10.96
CA PHE A 519 23.14 -19.54 -10.30
C PHE A 519 24.55 -18.94 -10.26
N ALA A 520 25.02 -18.62 -9.06
CA ALA A 520 26.39 -18.18 -8.81
C ALA A 520 27.20 -19.35 -8.23
N GLU A 521 28.45 -19.50 -8.66
CA GLU A 521 29.35 -20.57 -8.20
C GLU A 521 29.56 -20.54 -6.66
N GLU A 522 29.50 -19.34 -6.06
CA GLU A 522 29.55 -19.17 -4.61
C GLU A 522 28.41 -19.87 -3.86
N ALA A 523 27.24 -20.01 -4.48
CA ALA A 523 26.09 -20.68 -3.88
C ALA A 523 26.37 -22.18 -3.62
N LEU A 524 27.09 -22.86 -4.53
CA LEU A 524 27.50 -24.26 -4.34
C LEU A 524 28.53 -24.41 -3.22
N ARG A 525 29.45 -23.43 -3.11
CA ARG A 525 30.44 -23.41 -2.03
C ARG A 525 29.76 -23.22 -0.68
N SER A 526 28.77 -22.33 -0.58
CA SER A 526 27.99 -22.12 0.65
C SER A 526 27.10 -23.29 1.03
N LEU A 527 26.65 -24.09 0.04
CA LEU A 527 25.84 -25.28 0.27
C LEU A 527 26.67 -26.52 0.69
N GLY A 528 28.00 -26.39 0.84
CA GLY A 528 28.87 -27.46 1.34
C GLY A 528 29.14 -28.61 0.37
N PHE A 529 28.54 -28.61 -0.83
CA PHE A 529 28.69 -29.69 -1.82
C PHE A 529 30.10 -29.81 -2.40
N VAL A 530 30.93 -28.77 -2.32
CA VAL A 530 32.26 -28.73 -2.92
C VAL A 530 33.35 -29.37 -2.03
N SER A 531 33.06 -29.68 -0.77
CA SER A 531 34.07 -30.34 0.10
C SER A 531 34.42 -31.78 -0.32
N LEU A 532 33.69 -32.37 -1.27
CA LEU A 532 34.01 -33.70 -1.83
C LEU A 532 34.88 -33.65 -3.10
N VAL A 533 35.13 -32.47 -3.66
CA VAL A 533 35.86 -32.33 -4.95
C VAL A 533 37.38 -32.21 -4.75
N ASN A 534 37.87 -31.95 -3.52
CA ASN A 534 39.31 -31.76 -3.25
C ASN A 534 39.95 -32.87 -2.41
N SER A 535 39.34 -34.06 -2.32
CA SER A 535 40.02 -35.24 -1.75
C SER A 535 40.90 -35.90 -2.81
N GLU A 536 42.12 -35.41 -2.99
CA GLU A 536 43.13 -35.85 -3.97
C GLU A 536 43.63 -37.32 -3.82
N LYS A 537 42.86 -38.25 -3.24
CA LYS A 537 43.38 -39.60 -2.92
C LYS A 537 42.52 -40.82 -3.26
N ASP A 538 41.43 -40.69 -4.00
CA ASP A 538 40.67 -41.88 -4.40
C ASP A 538 40.18 -41.81 -5.86
N GLU A 539 41.01 -42.26 -6.79
CA GLU A 539 40.76 -42.31 -8.24
C GLU A 539 39.60 -43.26 -8.63
N SER A 540 39.00 -43.98 -7.68
CA SER A 540 38.09 -45.09 -8.00
C SER A 540 36.59 -44.77 -7.96
N ARG A 541 36.17 -43.57 -7.54
CA ARG A 541 34.73 -43.17 -7.51
C ARG A 541 34.48 -41.68 -7.71
N GLU A 542 34.92 -41.11 -8.83
CA GLU A 542 34.43 -39.79 -9.26
C GLU A 542 33.08 -39.93 -9.99
N ARG A 543 31.97 -39.86 -9.24
CA ARG A 543 30.71 -39.36 -9.81
C ARG A 543 30.66 -37.86 -9.53
N SER A 544 31.39 -37.08 -10.31
CA SER A 544 31.28 -35.62 -10.26
C SER A 544 29.84 -35.24 -10.58
N LEU A 545 29.24 -34.38 -9.77
CA LEU A 545 27.98 -33.72 -10.10
C LEU A 545 28.18 -32.95 -11.42
N ASP A 546 27.60 -33.44 -12.51
CA ASP A 546 27.68 -32.75 -13.81
C ASP A 546 26.73 -31.55 -13.78
N LEU A 547 27.24 -30.42 -13.28
CA LEU A 547 26.52 -29.16 -13.13
C LEU A 547 25.93 -28.67 -14.46
N ASN A 548 26.49 -29.08 -15.59
CA ASN A 548 25.97 -28.75 -16.92
C ASN A 548 24.59 -29.39 -17.19
N ARG A 549 24.23 -30.46 -16.45
CA ARG A 549 22.90 -31.09 -16.54
C ARG A 549 21.84 -30.41 -15.66
N MET A 550 22.28 -29.62 -14.67
CA MET A 550 21.40 -28.93 -13.73
C MET A 550 21.20 -27.46 -14.10
N ALA A 551 22.19 -26.87 -14.78
CA ALA A 551 22.22 -25.46 -15.10
C ALA A 551 22.11 -25.19 -16.60
N MET A 552 21.31 -24.19 -16.97
CA MET A 552 21.24 -23.66 -18.34
C MET A 552 21.51 -22.16 -18.31
N ARG A 553 22.52 -21.71 -19.06
CA ARG A 553 22.92 -20.28 -19.17
C ARG A 553 23.05 -19.59 -17.79
N GLY A 554 23.60 -20.29 -16.80
CA GLY A 554 23.74 -19.77 -15.45
C GLY A 554 22.45 -19.75 -14.62
N HIS A 555 21.45 -20.57 -14.95
CA HIS A 555 20.24 -20.75 -14.15
C HIS A 555 20.05 -22.22 -13.77
N VAL A 556 19.62 -22.49 -12.53
CA VAL A 556 19.25 -23.83 -12.08
C VAL A 556 17.75 -23.91 -11.85
N PHE A 557 17.17 -25.07 -12.17
CA PHE A 557 15.74 -25.34 -12.05
C PHE A 557 15.43 -26.09 -10.75
N LEU A 558 14.40 -25.64 -10.06
CA LEU A 558 13.99 -26.19 -8.78
C LEU A 558 12.47 -26.29 -8.67
N GLN A 559 11.99 -27.24 -7.88
CA GLN A 559 10.59 -27.44 -7.54
C GLN A 559 10.40 -27.16 -6.05
N LEU A 560 9.43 -26.31 -5.72
CA LEU A 560 9.10 -25.99 -4.32
C LEU A 560 8.18 -27.06 -3.73
N VAL A 561 8.58 -27.63 -2.60
CA VAL A 561 7.88 -28.71 -1.90
C VAL A 561 7.55 -28.26 -0.47
N ARG A 562 6.28 -28.37 -0.08
CA ARG A 562 5.77 -27.88 1.22
C ARG A 562 6.04 -28.82 2.40
N LYS A 563 6.40 -30.08 2.14
CA LYS A 563 6.58 -31.11 3.15
C LYS A 563 7.76 -31.98 2.76
N ALA A 564 8.89 -31.82 3.44
CA ALA A 564 10.02 -32.73 3.24
C ALA A 564 9.62 -34.14 3.71
N LEU A 565 9.21 -35.00 2.79
CA LEU A 565 9.19 -36.45 3.03
C LEU A 565 10.62 -36.97 2.83
N GLY A 566 11.49 -36.71 3.81
CA GLY A 566 12.90 -37.11 3.75
C GLY A 566 13.77 -36.43 4.81
N ARG A 567 14.98 -36.96 5.01
CA ARG A 567 16.00 -36.36 5.89
C ARG A 567 16.54 -35.09 5.22
N VAL A 568 16.14 -33.93 5.71
CA VAL A 568 16.67 -32.62 5.25
C VAL A 568 18.13 -32.54 5.68
N VAL A 569 19.04 -32.31 4.73
CA VAL A 569 20.46 -32.06 5.04
C VAL A 569 20.60 -30.58 5.35
N LEU A 570 20.74 -30.27 6.64
CA LEU A 570 20.92 -28.89 7.13
C LEU A 570 22.42 -28.61 7.30
N PRO A 571 22.96 -27.49 6.76
CA PRO A 571 24.29 -27.03 7.14
C PRO A 571 24.29 -26.67 8.64
N GLU A 572 25.28 -27.13 9.40
CA GLU A 572 25.35 -27.12 10.88
C GLU A 572 25.23 -25.74 11.56
N ALA A 573 25.09 -24.63 10.82
CA ALA A 573 25.15 -23.27 11.35
C ALA A 573 23.89 -22.40 11.10
N THR A 574 22.77 -22.94 10.60
CA THR A 574 21.72 -22.11 9.98
C THR A 574 20.44 -21.87 10.79
N GLY A 575 20.20 -22.58 11.91
CA GLY A 575 19.01 -22.32 12.77
C GLY A 575 17.65 -22.67 12.14
N LEU A 576 17.63 -23.50 11.11
CA LEU A 576 16.46 -23.87 10.31
C LEU A 576 15.43 -24.73 11.06
N ASN A 577 14.13 -24.52 10.81
CA ASN A 577 13.01 -25.28 11.39
C ASN A 577 12.46 -26.33 10.41
N GLN A 578 11.87 -27.41 10.94
CA GLN A 578 11.22 -28.48 10.14
C GLN A 578 9.99 -28.02 9.33
N HIS A 579 9.59 -26.76 9.46
CA HIS A 579 8.41 -26.18 8.80
C HIS A 579 8.75 -25.29 7.61
N ASP A 580 10.04 -25.16 7.27
CA ASP A 580 10.50 -24.27 6.21
C ASP A 580 10.31 -24.90 4.82
N TRP A 581 10.12 -24.06 3.80
CA TRP A 581 9.90 -24.50 2.42
C TRP A 581 11.14 -25.21 1.87
N ALA A 582 10.90 -26.40 1.30
CA ALA A 582 11.92 -27.24 0.72
C ALA A 582 11.99 -27.04 -0.80
N VAL A 583 13.19 -27.15 -1.38
CA VAL A 583 13.40 -27.15 -2.83
C VAL A 583 14.06 -28.45 -3.28
N ASN A 584 13.53 -29.02 -4.37
CA ASN A 584 14.13 -30.13 -5.10
C ASN A 584 14.74 -29.60 -6.39
N PHE A 585 15.98 -29.95 -6.70
CA PHE A 585 16.55 -29.63 -8.01
C PHE A 585 16.04 -30.57 -9.09
N LEU A 586 15.76 -30.00 -10.25
CA LEU A 586 15.26 -30.73 -11.42
C LEU A 586 16.38 -30.89 -12.46
N GLU A 587 16.48 -32.07 -13.05
CA GLU A 587 17.42 -32.33 -14.16
C GLU A 587 16.87 -31.70 -15.44
N VAL A 588 17.70 -30.93 -16.16
CA VAL A 588 17.33 -30.39 -17.46
C VAL A 588 17.56 -31.46 -18.53
N GLN A 589 16.49 -32.01 -19.08
CA GLN A 589 16.53 -33.06 -20.10
C GLN A 589 16.68 -32.50 -21.52
N GLY A 590 16.25 -31.27 -21.76
CA GLY A 590 16.38 -30.63 -23.06
C GLY A 590 15.84 -29.21 -23.09
N VAL A 591 16.30 -28.42 -24.06
CA VAL A 591 15.85 -27.04 -24.27
C VAL A 591 15.50 -26.87 -25.74
N HIS A 592 14.33 -26.29 -25.97
CA HIS A 592 13.85 -25.97 -27.30
C HIS A 592 13.56 -24.47 -27.36
N GLU A 593 14.20 -23.77 -28.28
CA GLU A 593 13.86 -22.39 -28.60
C GLU A 593 12.60 -22.40 -29.46
N ILE A 594 11.50 -21.83 -28.95
CA ILE A 594 10.24 -21.75 -29.70
C ILE A 594 10.24 -20.50 -30.59
N THR A 595 10.82 -19.40 -30.10
CA THR A 595 10.99 -18.13 -30.81
C THR A 595 12.26 -17.44 -30.31
N ASP A 596 12.72 -16.41 -31.00
CA ASP A 596 13.86 -15.55 -30.62
C ASP A 596 13.77 -14.98 -29.18
N ALA A 597 12.60 -15.04 -28.54
CA ALA A 597 12.36 -14.54 -27.19
C ALA A 597 11.75 -15.58 -26.23
N SER A 598 11.57 -16.85 -26.62
CA SER A 598 10.90 -17.84 -25.78
C SER A 598 11.55 -19.22 -25.84
N TYR A 599 11.81 -19.79 -24.66
CA TYR A 599 12.38 -21.12 -24.48
C TYR A 599 11.36 -22.06 -23.83
N GLU A 600 11.33 -23.30 -24.28
CA GLU A 600 10.73 -24.43 -23.59
C GLU A 600 11.86 -25.27 -23.01
N VAL A 601 11.76 -25.54 -21.70
CA VAL A 601 12.76 -26.33 -20.99
C VAL A 601 12.07 -27.60 -20.51
N ASN A 602 12.51 -28.74 -21.02
CA ASN A 602 12.11 -30.04 -20.52
C ASN A 602 12.94 -30.34 -19.26
N VAL A 603 12.27 -30.39 -18.12
CA VAL A 603 12.86 -30.81 -16.86
C VAL A 603 12.30 -32.17 -16.45
N GLY A 604 13.13 -33.02 -15.87
CA GLY A 604 12.69 -34.29 -15.32
C GLY A 604 11.69 -34.08 -14.18
N SER A 605 10.68 -34.95 -14.07
CA SER A 605 9.69 -34.94 -12.99
C SER A 605 10.22 -35.50 -11.66
N SER A 606 11.37 -36.18 -11.71
CA SER A 606 12.00 -36.77 -10.53
C SER A 606 13.07 -35.83 -9.97
N PRO A 607 13.11 -35.63 -8.63
CA PRO A 607 14.20 -34.89 -7.99
C PRO A 607 15.54 -35.55 -8.31
N ILE A 608 16.59 -34.75 -8.42
CA ILE A 608 17.95 -35.30 -8.53
C ILE A 608 18.31 -35.96 -7.20
N CYS A 609 18.40 -37.29 -7.19
CA CYS A 609 18.90 -38.06 -6.06
C CYS A 609 20.43 -37.98 -6.05
N LEU A 610 21.01 -37.28 -5.07
CA LEU A 610 22.45 -37.43 -4.81
C LEU A 610 22.64 -38.76 -4.07
N THR A 611 23.49 -39.64 -4.62
CA THR A 611 23.96 -40.81 -3.88
C THR A 611 24.73 -40.31 -2.66
N SER A 612 24.09 -40.35 -1.49
CA SER A 612 24.74 -40.17 -0.20
C SER A 612 25.90 -41.16 -0.07
N LEU A 613 26.97 -40.74 0.63
CA LEU A 613 28.14 -41.55 1.00
C LEU A 613 27.78 -42.89 1.68
N GLU A 614 26.53 -43.06 2.13
CA GLU A 614 26.03 -44.29 2.76
C GLU A 614 24.90 -44.93 1.94
N GLN A 615 25.18 -45.45 0.74
CA GLN A 615 24.41 -46.43 -0.08
C GLN A 615 22.86 -46.31 -0.23
N ASN A 616 22.21 -45.30 0.34
CA ASN A 616 20.78 -45.08 0.33
C ASN A 616 20.49 -43.82 -0.49
N LEU A 617 19.72 -44.00 -1.57
CA LEU A 617 19.26 -42.95 -2.47
C LEU A 617 18.27 -42.05 -1.71
N THR A 618 18.75 -40.93 -1.20
CA THR A 618 17.88 -39.93 -0.54
C THR A 618 17.86 -38.68 -1.42
N PRO A 619 16.69 -38.16 -1.84
CA PRO A 619 16.63 -36.92 -2.60
C PRO A 619 17.19 -35.78 -1.74
N VAL A 620 17.98 -34.90 -2.38
CA VAL A 620 18.55 -33.75 -1.68
C VAL A 620 17.56 -32.62 -1.70
N VAL A 621 17.07 -32.32 -0.50
CA VAL A 621 16.11 -31.26 -0.23
C VAL A 621 16.87 -30.13 0.46
N LEU A 622 16.92 -28.96 -0.18
CA LEU A 622 17.46 -27.75 0.45
C LEU A 622 16.33 -26.91 1.02
N SER A 623 16.57 -26.23 2.14
CA SER A 623 15.68 -25.15 2.56
C SER A 623 15.80 -23.99 1.56
N LEU A 624 14.68 -23.38 1.21
CA LEU A 624 14.64 -22.16 0.41
C LEU A 624 15.47 -21.04 1.06
N GLU A 625 15.57 -21.02 2.41
CA GLU A 625 16.36 -20.02 3.13
C GLU A 625 17.87 -20.18 2.94
N ALA A 626 18.32 -21.38 2.52
CA ALA A 626 19.72 -21.65 2.23
C ALA A 626 20.19 -21.02 0.90
N LEU A 627 19.27 -20.49 0.09
CA LEU A 627 19.63 -19.80 -1.15
C LEU A 627 20.23 -18.41 -0.85
N PRO A 628 21.26 -17.98 -1.61
CA PRO A 628 21.74 -16.61 -1.58
C PRO A 628 20.61 -15.62 -1.87
N LEU A 629 20.71 -14.43 -1.28
CA LEU A 629 19.69 -13.38 -1.42
C LEU A 629 19.50 -12.98 -2.90
N GLU A 630 20.58 -12.96 -3.68
CA GLU A 630 20.59 -12.68 -5.11
C GLU A 630 19.81 -13.75 -5.90
N SER A 631 19.96 -15.02 -5.53
CA SER A 631 19.21 -16.13 -6.13
C SER A 631 17.72 -16.08 -5.77
N LEU A 632 17.39 -15.70 -4.54
CA LEU A 632 16.00 -15.48 -4.12
C LEU A 632 15.34 -14.31 -4.87
N LEU A 633 16.05 -13.19 -5.03
CA LEU A 633 15.61 -12.03 -5.80
C LEU A 633 15.44 -12.34 -7.30
N GLY A 634 16.20 -13.31 -7.82
CA GLY A 634 16.17 -13.74 -9.20
C GLY A 634 15.24 -14.92 -9.50
N LEU A 635 14.47 -15.40 -8.52
CA LEU A 635 13.57 -16.54 -8.69
C LEU A 635 12.47 -16.25 -9.72
N ARG A 636 12.31 -17.14 -10.70
CA ARG A 636 11.30 -17.04 -11.76
C ARG A 636 10.40 -18.27 -11.75
N LEU A 637 9.09 -18.08 -11.74
CA LEU A 637 8.09 -19.13 -11.87
C LEU A 637 7.88 -19.49 -13.35
N TRP A 638 7.90 -20.78 -13.67
CA TRP A 638 7.63 -21.30 -15.00
C TRP A 638 6.22 -21.86 -15.10
N LYS A 639 5.51 -21.53 -16.19
CA LYS A 639 4.20 -22.11 -16.48
C LYS A 639 4.38 -23.55 -16.95
N GLN A 640 4.03 -24.52 -16.11
CA GLN A 640 4.09 -25.93 -16.48
C GLN A 640 3.02 -26.28 -17.53
N ARG A 641 3.40 -27.05 -18.53
CA ARG A 641 2.49 -27.81 -19.39
C ARG A 641 2.78 -29.29 -19.15
N PRO A 642 1.86 -30.06 -18.54
CA PRO A 642 2.11 -31.48 -18.31
C PRO A 642 2.27 -32.17 -19.67
N ARG A 643 3.46 -32.71 -19.94
CA ARG A 643 3.69 -33.62 -21.07
C ARG A 643 3.35 -35.02 -20.57
N LEU A 644 2.16 -35.51 -20.91
CA LEU A 644 1.75 -36.86 -20.57
C LEU A 644 2.43 -37.84 -21.54
N HIS A 645 3.35 -38.65 -21.03
CA HIS A 645 3.93 -39.75 -21.78
C HIS A 645 3.03 -40.99 -21.61
N TYR A 646 2.31 -41.35 -22.66
CA TYR A 646 1.53 -42.58 -22.71
C TYR A 646 2.32 -43.67 -23.43
N LYS A 647 2.40 -44.86 -22.84
CA LYS A 647 2.91 -46.05 -23.52
C LYS A 647 1.78 -47.05 -23.62
N PHE A 648 1.20 -47.18 -24.82
CA PHE A 648 0.26 -48.26 -25.08
C PHE A 648 1.04 -49.56 -25.23
N VAL A 649 0.76 -50.52 -24.35
CA VAL A 649 1.18 -51.91 -24.53
C VAL A 649 -0.06 -52.65 -25.00
N ALA A 650 -0.21 -52.80 -26.31
CA ALA A 650 -1.30 -53.61 -26.86
C ALA A 650 -0.94 -55.10 -26.75
N PRO A 651 -1.86 -55.97 -26.29
CA PRO A 651 -1.64 -57.40 -26.35
C PRO A 651 -1.83 -57.87 -27.82
N ASP A 652 -0.81 -58.55 -28.34
CA ASP A 652 -0.82 -59.27 -29.63
C ASP A 652 -1.37 -58.51 -30.84
N MET A 653 -0.61 -57.52 -31.33
CA MET A 653 -0.90 -56.84 -32.61
C MET A 653 -0.10 -57.41 -33.77
N ASN A 654 -0.79 -57.58 -34.90
CA ASN A 654 -0.24 -57.83 -36.23
C ASN A 654 0.57 -56.60 -36.73
N ALA A 655 1.61 -56.85 -37.52
CA ALA A 655 2.65 -55.86 -37.86
C ALA A 655 2.14 -54.56 -38.54
N ASP A 656 0.98 -54.61 -39.20
CA ASP A 656 0.37 -53.44 -39.84
C ASP A 656 -0.32 -52.51 -38.83
N ASP A 657 -0.85 -53.04 -37.73
CA ASP A 657 -1.47 -52.23 -36.68
C ASP A 657 -0.40 -51.55 -35.82
N ALA A 658 0.73 -52.23 -35.58
CA ALA A 658 1.88 -51.63 -34.89
C ALA A 658 2.43 -50.36 -35.59
N LYS A 659 2.39 -50.31 -36.93
CA LYS A 659 2.78 -49.11 -37.69
C LYS A 659 1.79 -47.96 -37.52
N LEU A 660 0.50 -48.25 -37.36
CA LEU A 660 -0.54 -47.24 -37.15
C LEU A 660 -0.41 -46.60 -35.76
N TYR A 661 -0.13 -47.39 -34.72
CA TYR A 661 0.11 -46.89 -33.36
C TYR A 661 1.42 -46.10 -33.21
N ALA A 662 2.42 -46.38 -34.04
CA ALA A 662 3.67 -45.62 -34.13
C ALA A 662 3.61 -44.40 -35.06
N SER A 663 2.44 -44.10 -35.64
CA SER A 663 2.27 -42.99 -36.58
C SER A 663 1.98 -41.66 -35.87
N THR A 664 2.34 -40.55 -36.50
CA THR A 664 2.02 -39.18 -36.07
C THR A 664 0.49 -38.92 -35.97
N ALA A 665 -0.34 -39.77 -36.60
CA ALA A 665 -1.79 -39.72 -36.47
C ALA A 665 -2.25 -40.09 -35.05
N CYS A 666 -1.58 -41.05 -34.41
CA CYS A 666 -1.89 -41.50 -33.05
C CYS A 666 -1.52 -40.41 -32.03
N GLU A 667 -0.33 -39.82 -32.18
CA GLU A 667 0.14 -38.73 -31.31
C GLU A 667 -0.73 -37.47 -31.40
N SER A 668 -1.31 -37.18 -32.56
CA SER A 668 -2.22 -36.04 -32.74
C SER A 668 -3.66 -36.30 -32.30
N LEU A 669 -4.15 -37.56 -32.35
CA LEU A 669 -5.51 -37.90 -31.95
C LEU A 669 -5.67 -38.02 -30.42
N LEU A 670 -4.60 -38.43 -29.72
CA LEU A 670 -4.65 -38.76 -28.30
C LEU A 670 -5.02 -37.58 -27.38
N PRO A 671 -4.43 -36.38 -27.55
CA PRO A 671 -4.77 -35.21 -26.72
C PRO A 671 -6.24 -34.82 -26.86
N ASP A 672 -6.79 -34.91 -28.08
CA ASP A 672 -8.17 -34.56 -28.38
C ASP A 672 -9.17 -35.54 -27.74
N LEU A 673 -8.83 -36.84 -27.71
CA LEU A 673 -9.65 -37.87 -27.05
C LEU A 673 -9.62 -37.78 -25.52
N LEU A 674 -8.49 -37.34 -24.95
CA LEU A 674 -8.29 -37.26 -23.51
C LEU A 674 -8.82 -35.95 -22.88
N ALA A 675 -9.15 -34.96 -23.69
CA ALA A 675 -9.75 -33.69 -23.24
C ALA A 675 -11.20 -33.82 -22.73
N GLY A 676 -11.80 -35.01 -22.74
CA GLY A 676 -13.05 -35.33 -22.04
C GLY A 676 -14.34 -34.78 -22.67
N GLY A 677 -14.30 -34.31 -23.92
CA GLY A 677 -15.46 -33.79 -24.66
C GLY A 677 -15.92 -34.68 -25.83
N PRO A 678 -17.10 -34.40 -26.44
CA PRO A 678 -17.54 -35.08 -27.65
C PRO A 678 -16.58 -34.75 -28.81
N PHE A 679 -15.89 -35.78 -29.30
CA PHE A 679 -14.92 -35.66 -30.38
C PHE A 679 -15.60 -35.75 -31.76
N SER A 680 -15.29 -34.80 -32.66
CA SER A 680 -15.80 -34.79 -34.04
C SER A 680 -14.64 -34.61 -35.03
N LEU A 681 -14.46 -35.61 -35.91
CA LEU A 681 -13.50 -35.52 -37.02
C LEU A 681 -14.14 -34.74 -38.18
N GLN A 682 -13.54 -33.60 -38.53
CA GLN A 682 -13.95 -32.84 -39.70
C GLN A 682 -13.34 -33.45 -40.97
N GLY A 683 -14.15 -33.62 -42.01
CA GLY A 683 -13.73 -34.28 -43.27
C GLY A 683 -12.64 -33.58 -44.08
N GLN A 684 -12.19 -32.38 -43.66
CA GLN A 684 -11.08 -31.66 -44.29
C GLN A 684 -9.71 -31.89 -43.60
N ASP A 685 -9.65 -32.70 -42.53
CA ASP A 685 -8.38 -33.04 -41.88
C ASP A 685 -7.53 -33.92 -42.83
N SER A 686 -6.28 -33.49 -43.08
CA SER A 686 -5.35 -34.21 -43.95
C SER A 686 -5.02 -35.61 -43.44
N MET A 687 -5.23 -35.88 -42.15
CA MET A 687 -5.06 -37.18 -41.48
C MET A 687 -6.41 -37.87 -41.18
N TYR A 688 -7.53 -37.36 -41.70
CA TYR A 688 -8.88 -37.86 -41.41
C TYR A 688 -9.00 -39.38 -41.59
N ARG A 689 -8.41 -39.93 -42.66
CA ARG A 689 -8.48 -41.36 -42.98
C ARG A 689 -7.77 -42.22 -41.93
N ASP A 690 -6.58 -41.80 -41.48
CA ASP A 690 -5.77 -42.53 -40.51
C ASP A 690 -6.36 -42.40 -39.11
N LYS A 691 -6.79 -41.18 -38.73
CA LYS A 691 -7.49 -40.90 -37.47
C LYS A 691 -8.81 -41.67 -37.37
N SER A 692 -9.62 -41.70 -38.43
CA SER A 692 -10.88 -42.46 -38.47
C SER A 692 -10.65 -43.97 -38.38
N LYS A 693 -9.60 -44.49 -39.03
CA LYS A 693 -9.23 -45.91 -38.95
C LYS A 693 -8.78 -46.30 -37.54
N LEU A 694 -7.95 -45.47 -36.91
CA LEU A 694 -7.48 -45.66 -35.53
C LEU A 694 -8.66 -45.62 -34.53
N LEU A 695 -9.58 -44.66 -34.69
CA LEU A 695 -10.77 -44.55 -33.86
C LEU A 695 -11.67 -45.79 -33.97
N GLY A 696 -11.85 -46.31 -35.20
CA GLY A 696 -12.61 -47.54 -35.45
C GLY A 696 -11.96 -48.77 -34.81
N LEU A 697 -10.64 -48.88 -34.85
CA LEU A 697 -9.87 -49.92 -34.18
C LEU A 697 -10.05 -49.87 -32.66
N LEU A 698 -9.89 -48.69 -32.05
CA LEU A 698 -10.08 -48.50 -30.61
C LEU A 698 -11.50 -48.89 -30.16
N LEU A 699 -12.54 -48.44 -30.88
CA LEU A 699 -13.92 -48.80 -30.60
C LEU A 699 -14.17 -50.32 -30.74
N SER A 700 -13.60 -50.95 -31.76
CA SER A 700 -13.73 -52.40 -31.99
C SER A 700 -13.10 -53.25 -30.89
N GLN A 701 -12.09 -52.72 -30.20
CA GLN A 701 -11.43 -53.36 -29.06
C GLN A 701 -12.09 -53.02 -27.71
N GLY A 702 -13.28 -52.42 -27.72
CA GLY A 702 -14.06 -52.17 -26.51
C GLY A 702 -13.57 -50.99 -25.66
N PHE A 703 -12.79 -50.08 -26.21
CA PHE A 703 -12.47 -48.82 -25.53
C PHE A 703 -13.76 -47.98 -25.38
N VAL A 704 -14.33 -47.98 -24.18
CA VAL A 704 -15.38 -47.04 -23.77
C VAL A 704 -14.72 -45.95 -22.92
N LEU A 705 -14.67 -44.72 -23.42
CA LEU A 705 -14.25 -43.55 -22.66
C LEU A 705 -15.29 -43.30 -21.54
N LYS A 706 -15.06 -43.89 -20.36
CA LYS A 706 -15.77 -43.52 -19.13
C LYS A 706 -15.04 -42.33 -18.50
N THR A 707 -15.55 -41.13 -18.71
CA THR A 707 -15.13 -39.95 -17.92
C THR A 707 -15.74 -40.05 -16.52
N ASN A 708 -15.06 -40.75 -15.61
CA ASN A 708 -15.27 -40.53 -14.18
C ASN A 708 -14.54 -39.25 -13.78
N MET A 709 -15.18 -38.09 -13.98
CA MET A 709 -14.86 -36.93 -13.16
C MET A 709 -15.69 -37.03 -11.88
N GLU A 710 -15.14 -37.68 -10.86
CA GLU A 710 -15.57 -37.40 -9.50
C GLU A 710 -15.17 -35.96 -9.19
N VAL A 711 -16.14 -35.06 -9.31
CA VAL A 711 -16.08 -33.75 -8.66
C VAL A 711 -16.46 -34.01 -7.19
N GLY A 712 -15.46 -33.98 -6.32
CA GLY A 712 -15.60 -33.90 -4.86
C GLY A 712 -14.80 -32.70 -4.36
N PRO A 713 -15.27 -32.04 -3.30
CA PRO A 713 -15.45 -30.59 -3.18
C PRO A 713 -14.21 -29.71 -3.37
#